data_AF-A0A3D0HNT5-F1
#
_entry.id   AF-A0A3D0HNT5-F1
#
_cell.length_a   1.000
_cell.length_b   1.000
_cell.length_c   1.000
_cell.angle_alpha   90.00
_cell.angle_beta   90.00
_cell.angle_gamma   90.00
#
_symmetry.space_group_name_H-M   'P 1'
#
loop_
_entity.id
_entity.type
_entity.pdbx_description
1 polymer ?
#
loop_
_entity_poly.entity_id
_entity_poly.type
_entity_poly.pdbx_seq_one_letter_code
_entity_poly.pdbx_strand_id
1 'polypeptide(L)'
;MKNILRAGKGDKESMRNQFFYNNNQTQAKKIRKNLKQKWTKAVCIGTLSATMLTGVPVIPPISAYTQEVCAAVSENTKTFDLSDSSLVTTKTITEFYGNKTEASYIDIAITEDGTYTITGSNKTVNGDVHISVEKGVKANIVLDNVEVENTGLYQMDMAGGVGSDSRETLFPFMDIEGNVNLYLKGNNTITMPQTMPDGTAKNVGTVFQLYGQLTVRQAEGESAASLTADNANCLINAGCYGKYEYSNGTFLMESGELTASGASIYGVDRFFMTEGTITCDAVSTETKSQYCFMGGEINAVFKIPNVRVGEVKGTSGLNSGKVFDDCGYEMAKMSADGLTAETKVSSINGCPVYFTETAEDGSLKAYFRRGSNVIEIENTFYLYEYDWSSGMLYSVQNQDLCDVQFVTGEGENETTYRNIKVKKGAAVGKLFNDVHYTYTYKTDQGEDFSESTVVDKDLKVVMTSSARTYNVKIDGVSQSMAYGTPLPEGKIYYSARNQCCYYGGSPVAEDMDLTSLELITDSEGVEYAEISSKEDLETFYNIIKSDDRVNGWLTQDIDVENGQFSNNLQTYRGIFEGNGHTISNMSNKMSAGGFCRTLKGTVRNVCFKNISASTYGVGGSYGAAGVVCSINRGRIQNSQVVDSELAVIRNAWTEPGAAVEPIGTVAGINVGVIKDCYAAQNRVDTSQLLEEEDRSKILYPIAKNYGVIENCYYETETEQEAEASDE
;
A
#
# COMPACT_ATOMS: atom_id res chain seq x y z
N MET A 1 -20.27 -6.01 -44.29
CA MET A 1 -20.33 -5.24 -45.55
C MET A 1 -20.15 -6.19 -46.73
N LYS A 2 -21.06 -6.19 -47.72
CA LYS A 2 -20.94 -6.96 -48.98
C LYS A 2 -20.70 -6.00 -50.13
N ASN A 3 -19.87 -6.44 -51.08
CA ASN A 3 -19.57 -5.88 -52.41
C ASN A 3 -18.52 -4.76 -52.47
N ILE A 4 -17.27 -5.11 -52.79
CA ILE A 4 -16.52 -4.59 -53.96
C ILE A 4 -15.51 -5.66 -54.40
N LEU A 5 -15.70 -6.25 -55.59
CA LEU A 5 -14.68 -7.03 -56.30
C LEU A 5 -14.88 -6.81 -57.81
N ARG A 6 -13.97 -6.06 -58.45
CA ARG A 6 -13.52 -6.37 -59.81
C ARG A 6 -12.27 -5.59 -60.25
N ALA A 7 -11.36 -6.38 -60.81
CA ALA A 7 -10.38 -6.11 -61.85
C ALA A 7 -8.96 -5.69 -61.44
N GLY A 8 -8.01 -6.56 -61.79
CA GLY A 8 -6.56 -6.34 -61.79
C GLY A 8 -5.77 -7.65 -61.77
N LYS A 9 -5.70 -8.38 -62.89
CA LYS A 9 -4.80 -9.54 -63.07
C LYS A 9 -3.38 -9.04 -63.34
N GLY A 10 -2.43 -9.42 -62.51
CA GLY A 10 -0.99 -9.30 -62.73
C GLY A 10 -0.28 -10.19 -61.71
N ASP A 11 0.62 -11.05 -62.19
CA ASP A 11 1.26 -12.13 -61.44
C ASP A 11 1.91 -11.67 -60.13
N LYS A 12 1.36 -12.15 -59.01
CA LYS A 12 2.03 -12.38 -57.74
C LYS A 12 1.42 -13.63 -57.15
N GLU A 13 2.23 -14.59 -56.71
CA GLU A 13 1.81 -15.58 -55.72
C GLU A 13 1.27 -14.83 -54.50
N SER A 14 -0.04 -14.60 -54.52
CA SER A 14 -0.80 -14.01 -53.43
C SER A 14 -1.19 -15.18 -52.55
N MET A 15 -0.44 -15.45 -51.48
CA MET A 15 -1.02 -16.13 -50.33
C MET A 15 -2.25 -15.30 -49.93
N ARG A 16 -3.45 -15.83 -50.20
CA ARG A 16 -4.69 -15.21 -49.77
C ARG A 16 -4.78 -15.45 -48.29
N ASN A 17 -4.41 -14.46 -47.50
CA ASN A 17 -4.58 -14.50 -46.06
C ASN A 17 -6.08 -14.70 -45.74
N GLN A 18 -6.39 -15.75 -45.00
CA GLN A 18 -7.74 -16.04 -44.54
C GLN A 18 -7.83 -15.72 -43.04
N PHE A 19 -8.98 -15.21 -42.61
CA PHE A 19 -9.24 -14.95 -41.20
C PHE A 19 -9.88 -16.17 -40.56
N PHE A 20 -9.27 -16.64 -39.47
CA PHE A 20 -9.76 -17.76 -38.70
C PHE A 20 -10.38 -17.30 -37.39
N TYR A 21 -11.29 -18.12 -36.89
CA TYR A 21 -12.10 -17.85 -35.72
C TYR A 21 -11.68 -18.79 -34.59
N ASN A 22 -11.21 -18.27 -33.46
CA ASN A 22 -10.83 -19.10 -32.32
C ASN A 22 -12.09 -19.46 -31.50
N ASN A 23 -12.44 -20.76 -31.41
CA ASN A 23 -13.69 -21.21 -30.78
C ASN A 23 -13.52 -22.39 -29.80
N ASN A 24 -13.12 -22.13 -28.55
CA ASN A 24 -13.18 -23.15 -27.49
C ASN A 24 -14.60 -23.24 -26.88
N GLN A 25 -15.57 -23.65 -27.68
CA GLN A 25 -17.00 -23.50 -27.40
C GLN A 25 -17.66 -24.59 -26.53
N THR A 26 -16.90 -25.42 -25.82
CA THR A 26 -17.48 -26.50 -25.01
C THR A 26 -18.13 -26.00 -23.71
N GLN A 27 -17.90 -24.75 -23.28
CA GLN A 27 -18.51 -24.19 -22.05
C GLN A 27 -19.71 -23.24 -22.27
N ALA A 28 -19.92 -22.71 -23.48
CA ALA A 28 -20.95 -21.68 -23.73
C ALA A 28 -22.39 -22.23 -23.91
N LYS A 29 -22.57 -23.54 -24.11
CA LYS A 29 -23.92 -24.14 -24.28
C LYS A 29 -24.74 -24.22 -23.00
N LYS A 30 -24.15 -24.01 -21.81
CA LYS A 30 -24.88 -24.03 -20.52
C LYS A 30 -25.35 -22.66 -20.03
N ILE A 31 -24.73 -21.56 -20.47
CA ILE A 31 -24.98 -20.21 -19.92
C ILE A 31 -26.15 -19.50 -20.63
N ARG A 32 -26.43 -19.80 -21.90
CA ARG A 32 -27.56 -19.20 -22.66
C ARG A 32 -28.95 -19.58 -22.14
N LYS A 33 -29.07 -20.49 -21.17
CA LYS A 33 -30.37 -20.90 -20.60
C LYS A 33 -30.76 -20.16 -19.32
N ASN A 34 -29.83 -19.47 -18.64
CA ASN A 34 -30.11 -18.86 -17.32
C ASN A 34 -30.13 -17.32 -17.30
N LEU A 35 -29.85 -16.63 -18.40
CA LEU A 35 -29.82 -15.16 -18.45
C LEU A 35 -31.16 -14.53 -18.90
N LYS A 36 -32.30 -15.08 -18.47
CA LYS A 36 -33.64 -14.52 -18.73
C LYS A 36 -34.48 -14.21 -17.49
N GLN A 37 -33.86 -14.21 -16.31
CA GLN A 37 -34.51 -13.79 -15.05
C GLN A 37 -33.54 -12.95 -14.22
N LYS A 38 -33.61 -11.62 -14.38
CA LYS A 38 -33.39 -10.56 -13.37
C LYS A 38 -33.03 -9.25 -14.08
N TRP A 39 -34.06 -8.49 -14.45
CA TRP A 39 -33.98 -7.08 -14.86
C TRP A 39 -35.23 -6.35 -14.35
N THR A 40 -35.19 -5.81 -13.14
CA THR A 40 -36.02 -4.70 -12.57
C THR A 40 -35.68 -4.62 -11.07
N LYS A 41 -35.30 -3.51 -10.39
CA LYS A 41 -35.44 -2.06 -10.58
C LYS A 41 -34.28 -1.34 -9.85
N ALA A 42 -33.81 -0.23 -10.40
CA ALA A 42 -33.12 0.85 -9.68
C ALA A 42 -33.95 2.13 -9.86
N VAL A 43 -34.11 2.94 -8.81
CA VAL A 43 -34.55 4.35 -8.89
C VAL A 43 -33.92 5.13 -7.74
N CYS A 44 -33.24 6.23 -8.09
CA CYS A 44 -32.60 7.23 -7.23
C CYS A 44 -33.57 8.16 -6.47
N ILE A 45 -33.01 8.99 -5.58
CA ILE A 45 -33.22 10.44 -5.29
C ILE A 45 -32.68 10.66 -3.85
N GLY A 46 -31.87 11.67 -3.48
CA GLY A 46 -31.57 12.94 -4.12
C GLY A 46 -30.48 13.74 -3.38
N THR A 47 -30.38 14.99 -3.80
CA THR A 47 -29.22 15.90 -3.83
C THR A 47 -29.01 16.87 -2.66
N LEU A 48 -27.74 17.32 -2.54
CA LEU A 48 -27.22 18.67 -2.24
C LEU A 48 -27.30 19.25 -0.80
N SER A 49 -26.13 19.59 -0.25
CA SER A 49 -25.75 21.00 0.03
C SER A 49 -24.30 21.14 0.54
N ALA A 50 -23.55 22.06 -0.06
CA ALA A 50 -22.21 22.49 0.32
C ALA A 50 -22.23 23.58 1.42
N THR A 51 -21.21 23.66 2.25
CA THR A 51 -20.72 24.94 2.82
C THR A 51 -19.24 24.82 3.18
N MET A 52 -18.41 25.64 2.53
CA MET A 52 -17.00 25.86 2.88
C MET A 52 -16.90 26.65 4.19
N LEU A 53 -15.99 26.25 5.08
CA LEU A 53 -15.46 27.11 6.14
C LEU A 53 -13.94 26.98 6.17
N THR A 54 -13.29 28.05 5.73
CA THR A 54 -11.87 28.35 5.87
C THR A 54 -11.50 28.40 7.35
N GLY A 55 -10.55 27.57 7.79
CA GLY A 55 -10.02 27.59 9.15
C GLY A 55 -8.57 27.11 9.16
N VAL A 56 -7.71 27.90 9.80
CA VAL A 56 -6.25 27.78 9.93
C VAL A 56 -5.81 26.35 10.34
N PRO A 57 -4.77 25.75 9.72
CA PRO A 57 -4.20 24.49 10.20
C PRO A 57 -3.36 24.78 11.45
N VAL A 58 -4.03 24.86 12.59
CA VAL A 58 -3.39 24.70 13.89
C VAL A 58 -3.41 23.21 14.15
N ILE A 59 -2.23 22.61 14.35
CA ILE A 59 -2.08 21.25 14.87
C ILE A 59 -3.05 21.12 16.05
N PRO A 60 -4.10 20.27 15.97
CA PRO A 60 -4.91 20.04 17.14
C PRO A 60 -3.96 19.48 18.20
N PRO A 61 -4.04 19.92 19.47
CA PRO A 61 -3.42 19.15 20.54
C PRO A 61 -3.85 17.69 20.35
N ILE A 62 -2.96 16.73 20.62
CA ILE A 62 -3.26 15.29 20.51
C ILE A 62 -4.57 14.96 21.25
N SER A 63 -5.00 15.80 22.20
CA SER A 63 -6.32 15.79 22.82
C SER A 63 -7.50 15.87 21.85
N ALA A 64 -7.42 16.45 20.65
CA ALA A 64 -8.50 16.44 19.66
C ALA A 64 -8.53 15.17 18.80
N TYR A 65 -7.38 14.50 18.65
CA TYR A 65 -7.33 13.13 18.09
C TYR A 65 -7.77 12.09 19.13
N THR A 66 -7.65 12.40 20.43
CA THR A 66 -8.20 11.59 21.53
C THR A 66 -9.55 12.09 22.07
N GLN A 67 -10.13 13.18 21.52
CA GLN A 67 -11.47 13.70 21.88
C GLN A 67 -12.53 13.60 20.77
N GLU A 68 -12.26 12.90 19.66
CA GLU A 68 -13.34 12.14 18.99
C GLU A 68 -13.51 10.76 19.64
N VAL A 69 -13.21 10.65 20.94
CA VAL A 69 -13.52 9.48 21.77
C VAL A 69 -14.83 9.77 22.49
N CYS A 70 -15.79 8.86 22.32
CA CYS A 70 -17.16 8.89 22.83
C CYS A 70 -18.14 9.83 22.10
N ALA A 71 -18.67 9.37 20.97
CA ALA A 71 -20.13 9.21 20.76
C ALA A 71 -20.49 9.26 19.27
N ALA A 72 -20.63 8.08 18.66
CA ALA A 72 -21.77 7.76 17.81
C ALA A 72 -21.75 6.26 17.61
N VAL A 73 -22.58 5.54 18.37
CA VAL A 73 -23.09 4.25 17.91
C VAL A 73 -23.85 4.59 16.63
N SER A 74 -23.23 4.36 15.47
CA SER A 74 -23.92 4.44 14.19
C SER A 74 -25.11 3.47 14.24
N GLU A 75 -26.28 3.89 13.77
CA GLU A 75 -27.48 3.02 13.73
C GLU A 75 -27.23 1.71 12.96
N ASN A 76 -26.19 1.67 12.12
CA ASN A 76 -25.73 0.51 11.38
C ASN A 76 -24.76 -0.32 12.22
N THR A 77 -25.27 -1.36 12.89
CA THR A 77 -24.47 -2.38 13.56
C THR A 77 -24.68 -3.73 12.87
N LYS A 78 -23.59 -4.40 12.48
CA LYS A 78 -23.62 -5.73 11.85
C LYS A 78 -22.71 -6.70 12.60
N THR A 79 -23.10 -7.96 12.67
CA THR A 79 -22.30 -9.03 13.28
C THR A 79 -22.09 -10.14 12.27
N PHE A 80 -20.85 -10.59 12.12
CA PHE A 80 -20.47 -11.70 11.25
C PHE A 80 -19.83 -12.80 12.10
N ASP A 81 -20.46 -13.97 12.13
CA ASP A 81 -19.86 -15.17 12.71
C ASP A 81 -19.18 -15.96 11.59
N LEU A 82 -17.85 -16.08 11.67
CA LEU A 82 -17.05 -16.78 10.65
C LEU A 82 -17.36 -18.28 10.56
N SER A 83 -18.09 -18.83 11.53
CA SER A 83 -18.60 -20.20 11.52
C SER A 83 -19.87 -20.35 10.67
N ASP A 84 -20.46 -19.23 10.20
CA ASP A 84 -21.64 -19.26 9.34
C ASP A 84 -21.26 -19.63 7.90
N SER A 85 -21.60 -20.86 7.52
CA SER A 85 -21.41 -21.36 6.16
C SER A 85 -22.10 -20.52 5.07
N SER A 86 -23.10 -19.70 5.41
CA SER A 86 -23.77 -18.81 4.46
C SER A 86 -22.88 -17.68 3.94
N LEU A 87 -21.81 -17.36 4.66
CA LEU A 87 -20.80 -16.36 4.27
C LEU A 87 -19.79 -16.91 3.26
N VAL A 88 -19.69 -18.24 3.12
CA VAL A 88 -18.69 -18.87 2.25
C VAL A 88 -19.12 -18.80 0.79
N THR A 89 -18.25 -18.23 -0.03
CA THR A 89 -18.34 -18.24 -1.48
C THR A 89 -17.23 -19.10 -2.06
N THR A 90 -17.59 -20.04 -2.94
CA THR A 90 -16.62 -20.84 -3.70
C THR A 90 -16.49 -20.31 -5.12
N LYS A 91 -15.26 -20.07 -5.57
CA LYS A 91 -14.92 -19.78 -6.97
C LYS A 91 -13.82 -20.71 -7.46
N THR A 92 -13.92 -21.13 -8.71
CA THR A 92 -12.81 -21.82 -9.38
C THR A 92 -11.75 -20.80 -9.75
N ILE A 93 -10.56 -20.98 -9.20
CA ILE A 93 -9.38 -20.18 -9.51
C ILE A 93 -8.53 -20.97 -10.49
N THR A 94 -8.04 -20.28 -11.52
CA THR A 94 -7.09 -20.87 -12.46
C THR A 94 -5.69 -20.34 -12.13
N GLU A 95 -4.81 -21.26 -11.76
CA GLU A 95 -3.40 -21.01 -11.46
C GLU A 95 -2.60 -20.75 -12.74
N PHE A 96 -1.34 -20.35 -12.58
CA PHE A 96 -0.46 -19.94 -13.68
C PHE A 96 -0.39 -20.96 -14.83
N TYR A 97 -0.23 -22.26 -14.51
CA TYR A 97 -0.15 -23.33 -15.50
C TYR A 97 -1.51 -23.88 -15.96
N GLY A 98 -2.61 -23.19 -15.64
CA GLY A 98 -3.96 -23.60 -16.01
C GLY A 98 -4.62 -24.60 -15.07
N ASN A 99 -3.94 -25.01 -13.99
CA ASN A 99 -4.52 -25.85 -12.95
C ASN A 99 -5.72 -25.12 -12.33
N LYS A 100 -6.84 -25.82 -12.23
CA LYS A 100 -8.08 -25.27 -11.68
C LYS A 100 -8.27 -25.79 -10.27
N THR A 101 -8.28 -24.86 -9.33
CA THR A 101 -8.42 -25.14 -7.90
C THR A 101 -9.69 -24.45 -7.42
N GLU A 102 -10.55 -25.17 -6.71
CA GLU A 102 -11.68 -24.53 -6.03
C GLU A 102 -11.17 -23.80 -4.80
N ALA A 103 -11.45 -22.49 -4.74
CA ALA A 103 -11.13 -21.65 -3.60
C ALA A 103 -12.43 -21.24 -2.92
N SER A 104 -12.52 -21.55 -1.63
CA SER A 104 -13.60 -21.09 -0.77
C SER A 104 -13.09 -19.92 0.06
N TYR A 105 -13.87 -18.85 0.16
CA TYR A 105 -13.52 -17.67 0.94
C TYR A 105 -14.76 -16.98 1.51
N ILE A 106 -14.54 -16.21 2.57
CA ILE A 106 -15.49 -15.31 3.22
C ILE A 106 -15.02 -13.90 2.92
N ASP A 107 -15.83 -13.13 2.19
CA ASP A 107 -15.52 -11.74 1.82
C ASP A 107 -16.50 -10.79 2.52
N ILE A 108 -15.98 -10.01 3.46
CA ILE A 108 -16.74 -9.02 4.24
C ILE A 108 -16.40 -7.63 3.70
N ALA A 109 -17.25 -7.12 2.82
CA ALA A 109 -17.13 -5.76 2.28
C ALA A 109 -17.82 -4.73 3.19
N ILE A 110 -17.06 -3.76 3.69
CA ILE A 110 -17.51 -2.65 4.51
C ILE A 110 -17.51 -1.38 3.67
N THR A 111 -18.70 -0.99 3.22
CA THR A 111 -18.95 0.10 2.27
C THR A 111 -19.70 1.29 2.89
N GLU A 112 -19.97 1.24 4.19
CA GLU A 112 -20.77 2.23 4.92
C GLU A 112 -20.17 2.46 6.31
N ASP A 113 -20.35 3.66 6.85
CA ASP A 113 -19.98 3.94 8.23
C ASP A 113 -20.79 3.06 9.18
N GLY A 114 -20.12 2.49 10.20
CA GLY A 114 -20.76 1.44 10.98
C GLY A 114 -19.92 0.85 12.10
N THR A 115 -20.59 0.07 12.95
CA THR A 115 -19.94 -0.86 13.88
C THR A 115 -20.12 -2.30 13.40
N TYR A 116 -19.02 -3.04 13.33
CA TYR A 116 -18.95 -4.38 12.76
C TYR A 116 -18.29 -5.31 13.77
N THR A 117 -19.00 -6.32 14.25
CA THR A 117 -18.44 -7.32 15.17
C THR A 117 -18.16 -8.60 14.39
N ILE A 118 -16.90 -9.05 14.41
CA ILE A 118 -16.46 -10.30 13.80
C ILE A 118 -16.19 -11.30 14.93
N THR A 119 -16.77 -12.48 14.84
CA THR A 119 -16.67 -13.52 15.88
C THR A 119 -16.45 -14.89 15.27
N GLY A 120 -16.11 -15.87 16.11
CA GLY A 120 -16.11 -17.28 15.73
C GLY A 120 -14.89 -17.69 14.89
N SER A 121 -15.02 -18.80 14.16
CA SER A 121 -13.89 -19.40 13.43
C SER A 121 -14.29 -19.94 12.05
N ASN A 122 -13.44 -19.69 11.06
CA ASN A 122 -13.62 -20.23 9.70
C ASN A 122 -13.21 -21.72 9.58
N LYS A 123 -12.59 -22.32 10.61
CA LYS A 123 -12.12 -23.72 10.59
C LYS A 123 -13.21 -24.74 10.27
N THR A 124 -14.45 -24.46 10.67
CA THR A 124 -15.58 -25.37 10.48
C THR A 124 -16.21 -25.27 9.09
N VAL A 125 -15.98 -24.16 8.37
CA VAL A 125 -16.59 -23.87 7.06
C VAL A 125 -15.58 -23.82 5.91
N ASN A 126 -14.28 -23.83 6.24
CA ASN A 126 -13.15 -23.97 5.31
C ASN A 126 -13.16 -22.94 4.17
N GLY A 127 -13.25 -21.66 4.53
CA GLY A 127 -13.12 -20.54 3.59
C GLY A 127 -12.16 -19.48 4.12
N ASP A 128 -11.17 -19.08 3.32
CA ASP A 128 -10.23 -18.02 3.65
C ASP A 128 -10.95 -16.69 3.89
N VAL A 129 -10.59 -15.93 4.91
CA VAL A 129 -11.27 -14.70 5.32
C VAL A 129 -10.58 -13.47 4.75
N HIS A 130 -11.38 -12.58 4.15
CA HIS A 130 -11.01 -11.25 3.70
C HIS A 130 -12.00 -10.21 4.24
N ILE A 131 -11.48 -9.08 4.70
CA ILE A 131 -12.26 -7.91 5.10
C ILE A 131 -11.77 -6.70 4.30
N SER A 132 -12.66 -5.99 3.62
CA SER A 132 -12.32 -4.77 2.88
C SER A 132 -13.06 -3.57 3.43
N VAL A 133 -12.38 -2.43 3.55
CA VAL A 133 -12.96 -1.15 4.02
C VAL A 133 -12.73 -0.08 2.98
N GLU A 134 -13.80 0.39 2.35
CA GLU A 134 -13.74 1.31 1.22
C GLU A 134 -13.25 2.71 1.59
N LYS A 135 -12.67 3.40 0.61
CA LYS A 135 -12.22 4.79 0.74
C LYS A 135 -13.37 5.69 1.20
N GLY A 136 -13.10 6.49 2.23
CA GLY A 136 -14.07 7.44 2.80
C GLY A 136 -14.97 6.86 3.90
N VAL A 137 -14.96 5.54 4.13
CA VAL A 137 -15.73 4.89 5.19
C VAL A 137 -15.06 5.02 6.56
N LYS A 138 -15.83 5.25 7.62
CA LYS A 138 -15.42 5.19 9.02
C LYS A 138 -16.03 3.95 9.69
N ALA A 139 -15.21 2.93 9.97
CA ALA A 139 -15.65 1.67 10.52
C ALA A 139 -15.08 1.42 11.92
N ASN A 140 -15.95 1.05 12.87
CA ASN A 140 -15.55 0.47 14.15
C ASN A 140 -15.63 -1.05 14.03
N ILE A 141 -14.50 -1.75 14.00
CA ILE A 141 -14.45 -3.20 13.85
C ILE A 141 -14.07 -3.81 15.19
N VAL A 142 -14.89 -4.71 15.72
CA VAL A 142 -14.60 -5.49 16.94
C VAL A 142 -14.23 -6.90 16.53
N LEU A 143 -13.00 -7.34 16.84
CA LEU A 143 -12.63 -8.75 16.78
C LEU A 143 -12.86 -9.38 18.15
N ASP A 144 -13.82 -10.28 18.25
CA ASP A 144 -14.22 -10.93 19.50
C ASP A 144 -13.89 -12.42 19.45
N ASN A 145 -12.75 -12.78 20.06
CA ASN A 145 -12.24 -14.16 20.14
C ASN A 145 -12.25 -14.88 18.79
N VAL A 146 -11.80 -14.18 17.76
CA VAL A 146 -11.76 -14.68 16.37
C VAL A 146 -10.62 -15.67 16.19
N GLU A 147 -10.88 -16.77 15.50
CA GLU A 147 -9.85 -17.73 15.08
C GLU A 147 -9.94 -17.96 13.56
N VAL A 148 -9.03 -17.32 12.83
CA VAL A 148 -8.95 -17.39 11.36
C VAL A 148 -7.81 -18.32 10.96
N GLU A 149 -8.10 -19.29 10.13
CA GLU A 149 -7.11 -20.16 9.48
C GLU A 149 -7.26 -20.00 7.96
N ASN A 150 -6.44 -19.12 7.38
CA ASN A 150 -6.33 -18.98 5.94
C ASN A 150 -5.29 -19.97 5.42
N THR A 151 -5.69 -20.84 4.51
CA THR A 151 -4.85 -21.93 3.99
C THR A 151 -4.57 -21.80 2.49
N GLY A 152 -5.29 -20.91 1.80
CA GLY A 152 -5.20 -20.74 0.36
C GLY A 152 -3.84 -20.20 -0.08
N LEU A 153 -3.08 -21.08 -0.73
CA LEU A 153 -1.91 -20.73 -1.53
C LEU A 153 -2.14 -21.09 -2.95
N TYR A 154 -1.93 -20.10 -3.81
CA TYR A 154 -2.20 -20.26 -5.21
C TYR A 154 -1.00 -19.81 -6.00
N GLN A 155 -0.67 -20.58 -7.03
CA GLN A 155 0.37 -20.21 -7.98
C GLN A 155 -0.15 -19.10 -8.89
N MET A 156 -0.06 -17.87 -8.38
CA MET A 156 -0.60 -16.66 -9.01
C MET A 156 0.37 -16.08 -10.04
N ASP A 157 1.66 -16.27 -9.83
CA ASP A 157 2.73 -15.92 -10.77
C ASP A 157 3.62 -17.14 -11.04
N MET A 158 4.61 -16.95 -11.89
CA MET A 158 5.56 -17.98 -12.28
C MET A 158 6.69 -18.13 -11.26
N ALA A 159 7.06 -19.39 -10.98
CA ALA A 159 8.22 -19.72 -10.17
C ALA A 159 9.52 -19.17 -10.80
N GLY A 160 10.37 -18.59 -9.97
CA GLY A 160 11.67 -18.00 -10.33
C GLY A 160 11.62 -16.51 -10.67
N GLY A 161 10.51 -16.00 -11.22
CA GLY A 161 10.41 -14.58 -11.63
C GLY A 161 10.40 -13.58 -10.46
N VAL A 162 10.05 -14.05 -9.27
CA VAL A 162 9.97 -13.32 -7.99
C VAL A 162 10.64 -14.09 -6.83
N GLY A 163 11.32 -15.22 -7.14
CA GLY A 163 11.94 -16.11 -6.16
C GLY A 163 11.65 -17.59 -6.43
N SER A 164 12.25 -18.50 -5.65
CA SER A 164 12.12 -19.97 -5.84
C SER A 164 10.72 -20.53 -5.65
N ASP A 165 9.81 -19.79 -5.00
CA ASP A 165 8.39 -20.11 -4.84
C ASP A 165 7.56 -18.88 -5.22
N SER A 166 6.46 -19.10 -5.94
CA SER A 166 5.60 -18.07 -6.55
C SER A 166 4.15 -18.15 -6.06
N ARG A 167 3.91 -18.98 -5.04
CA ARG A 167 2.60 -19.08 -4.42
C ARG A 167 2.37 -17.90 -3.50
N GLU A 168 1.20 -17.29 -3.65
CA GLU A 168 0.75 -16.13 -2.87
C GLU A 168 -0.67 -16.36 -2.33
N THR A 169 -1.07 -15.55 -1.36
CA THR A 169 -2.47 -15.48 -0.93
C THR A 169 -3.29 -14.67 -1.95
N LEU A 170 -4.60 -14.90 -1.99
CA LEU A 170 -5.50 -14.13 -2.86
C LEU A 170 -5.63 -12.68 -2.43
N PHE A 171 -5.66 -12.48 -1.12
CA PHE A 171 -5.94 -11.22 -0.47
C PHE A 171 -5.22 -11.16 0.90
N PRO A 172 -5.04 -9.95 1.45
CA PRO A 172 -4.72 -9.79 2.87
C PRO A 172 -5.91 -10.20 3.75
N PHE A 173 -5.68 -10.42 5.05
CA PHE A 173 -6.80 -10.58 5.99
C PHE A 173 -7.71 -9.34 5.99
N MET A 174 -7.11 -8.15 6.01
CA MET A 174 -7.83 -6.88 5.97
C MET A 174 -7.18 -5.89 5.01
N ASP A 175 -7.97 -5.30 4.11
CA ASP A 175 -7.56 -4.23 3.18
C ASP A 175 -8.30 -2.92 3.51
N ILE A 176 -7.53 -1.87 3.83
CA ILE A 176 -8.01 -0.66 4.50
C ILE A 176 -7.74 0.57 3.63
N GLU A 177 -8.74 1.03 2.90
CA GLU A 177 -8.71 2.33 2.21
C GLU A 177 -9.41 3.44 3.01
N GLY A 178 -10.34 3.07 3.91
CA GLY A 178 -11.05 3.97 4.81
C GLY A 178 -10.35 4.22 6.16
N ASN A 179 -11.13 4.62 7.17
CA ASN A 179 -10.68 4.84 8.56
C ASN A 179 -11.24 3.75 9.46
N VAL A 180 -10.38 2.93 10.05
CA VAL A 180 -10.75 1.79 10.89
C VAL A 180 -10.33 2.02 12.33
N ASN A 181 -11.29 1.89 13.24
CA ASN A 181 -11.05 1.68 14.67
C ASN A 181 -11.20 0.20 14.99
N LEU A 182 -10.10 -0.52 15.15
CA LEU A 182 -10.07 -1.94 15.50
C LEU A 182 -10.03 -2.13 17.02
N TYR A 183 -11.10 -2.73 17.55
CA TYR A 183 -11.25 -3.09 18.95
C TYR A 183 -10.94 -4.58 19.12
N LEU A 184 -9.90 -4.89 19.87
CA LEU A 184 -9.54 -6.26 20.24
C LEU A 184 -10.33 -6.67 21.49
N LYS A 185 -11.06 -7.77 21.41
CA LYS A 185 -11.76 -8.38 22.54
C LYS A 185 -11.35 -9.83 22.70
N GLY A 186 -10.87 -10.20 23.89
CA GLY A 186 -10.25 -11.49 24.14
C GLY A 186 -9.02 -11.76 23.28
N ASN A 187 -8.78 -13.04 22.95
CA ASN A 187 -7.61 -13.46 22.20
C ASN A 187 -8.00 -13.81 20.77
N ASN A 188 -7.45 -13.08 19.81
CA ASN A 188 -7.73 -13.26 18.39
C ASN A 188 -6.52 -13.89 17.71
N THR A 189 -6.75 -14.82 16.79
CA THR A 189 -5.69 -15.47 16.02
C THR A 189 -5.98 -15.44 14.52
N ILE A 190 -4.94 -15.14 13.74
CA ILE A 190 -4.97 -15.20 12.28
C ILE A 190 -3.77 -16.02 11.83
N THR A 191 -4.03 -17.19 11.29
CA THR A 191 -3.00 -18.02 10.67
C THR A 191 -3.01 -17.78 9.17
N MET A 192 -1.91 -17.25 8.65
CA MET A 192 -1.67 -17.15 7.21
C MET A 192 -1.02 -18.45 6.70
N PRO A 193 -1.12 -18.75 5.39
CA PRO A 193 -0.50 -19.96 4.87
C PRO A 193 1.03 -19.81 4.73
N GLN A 194 1.75 -20.95 4.65
CA GLN A 194 3.19 -21.01 4.38
C GLN A 194 3.50 -21.86 3.16
N THR A 195 4.52 -21.46 2.40
CA THR A 195 4.85 -22.12 1.13
C THR A 195 5.36 -23.56 1.27
N MET A 196 6.13 -23.91 2.32
CA MET A 196 6.63 -25.29 2.53
C MET A 196 6.75 -25.63 4.02
N PRO A 197 5.92 -26.54 4.59
CA PRO A 197 5.96 -26.85 6.03
C PRO A 197 7.24 -27.55 6.54
N ASP A 198 8.10 -28.10 5.68
CA ASP A 198 9.09 -29.14 6.03
C ASP A 198 10.58 -28.79 5.77
N GLY A 199 10.98 -27.53 5.98
CA GLY A 199 12.40 -27.19 6.23
C GLY A 199 12.94 -25.90 5.64
N THR A 200 12.15 -25.18 4.83
CA THR A 200 12.40 -23.81 4.37
C THR A 200 11.08 -23.04 4.21
N ALA A 201 10.19 -23.16 5.20
CA ALA A 201 8.92 -22.45 5.22
C ALA A 201 9.14 -20.95 5.08
N LYS A 202 8.58 -20.34 4.03
CA LYS A 202 8.49 -18.88 3.93
C LYS A 202 7.10 -18.47 4.33
N ASN A 203 7.04 -17.55 5.30
CA ASN A 203 5.84 -16.79 5.59
C ASN A 203 5.40 -16.06 4.32
N VAL A 204 4.09 -16.05 4.07
CA VAL A 204 3.50 -15.37 2.91
C VAL A 204 2.20 -14.69 3.33
N GLY A 205 1.80 -13.68 2.56
CA GLY A 205 0.60 -12.90 2.83
C GLY A 205 0.80 -11.75 3.83
N THR A 206 -0.21 -10.89 3.85
CA THR A 206 -0.27 -9.66 4.62
C THR A 206 -1.49 -9.70 5.54
N VAL A 207 -1.34 -9.29 6.80
CA VAL A 207 -2.48 -9.18 7.72
C VAL A 207 -3.26 -7.90 7.39
N PHE A 208 -2.62 -6.74 7.52
CA PHE A 208 -3.20 -5.44 7.20
C PHE A 208 -2.54 -4.81 5.98
N GLN A 209 -3.29 -4.70 4.88
CA GLN A 209 -2.93 -3.83 3.77
C GLN A 209 -3.52 -2.43 4.05
N LEU A 210 -2.66 -1.42 4.17
CA LEU A 210 -3.03 -0.12 4.74
C LEU A 210 -2.81 1.04 3.77
N TYR A 211 -3.90 1.59 3.24
CA TYR A 211 -3.91 2.81 2.44
C TYR A 211 -4.52 4.00 3.19
N GLY A 212 -5.52 3.74 4.04
CA GLY A 212 -6.21 4.71 4.88
C GLY A 212 -5.66 4.77 6.32
N GLN A 213 -6.53 4.83 7.33
CA GLN A 213 -6.13 4.85 8.74
C GLN A 213 -6.54 3.55 9.46
N LEU A 214 -5.63 3.01 10.26
CA LEU A 214 -5.91 1.93 11.20
C LEU A 214 -5.53 2.39 12.61
N THR A 215 -6.51 2.38 13.52
CA THR A 215 -6.29 2.57 14.96
C THR A 215 -6.64 1.30 15.71
N VAL A 216 -5.70 0.76 16.48
CA VAL A 216 -5.88 -0.48 17.26
C VAL A 216 -5.95 -0.16 18.75
N ARG A 217 -6.94 -0.75 19.43
CA ARG A 217 -7.16 -0.62 20.87
C ARG A 217 -7.86 -1.85 21.44
N GLN A 218 -7.79 -2.06 22.74
CA GLN A 218 -8.63 -3.04 23.44
C GLN A 218 -10.08 -2.56 23.50
N ALA A 219 -11.02 -3.50 23.48
CA ALA A 219 -12.42 -3.22 23.76
C ALA A 219 -12.63 -2.80 25.21
N GLU A 220 -13.67 -2.01 25.47
CA GLU A 220 -13.99 -1.56 26.83
C GLU A 220 -14.21 -2.75 27.78
N GLY A 221 -13.51 -2.73 28.93
CA GLY A 221 -13.57 -3.79 29.95
C GLY A 221 -12.58 -4.94 29.76
N GLU A 222 -11.81 -4.96 28.67
CA GLU A 222 -10.72 -5.91 28.46
C GLU A 222 -9.43 -5.43 29.14
N SER A 223 -8.68 -6.34 29.76
CA SER A 223 -7.39 -6.04 30.38
C SER A 223 -6.20 -6.66 29.66
N ALA A 224 -6.43 -7.63 28.76
CA ALA A 224 -5.38 -8.40 28.10
C ALA A 224 -5.83 -8.92 26.71
N ALA A 225 -6.57 -8.10 25.96
CA ALA A 225 -6.98 -8.47 24.60
C ALA A 225 -5.81 -8.39 23.62
N SER A 226 -5.75 -9.36 22.70
CA SER A 226 -4.62 -9.58 21.81
C SER A 226 -5.07 -9.99 20.40
N LEU A 227 -4.17 -9.81 19.45
CA LEU A 227 -4.20 -10.38 18.12
C LEU A 227 -2.84 -11.00 17.79
N THR A 228 -2.83 -12.30 17.57
CA THR A 228 -1.67 -13.06 17.11
C THR A 228 -1.82 -13.42 15.64
N ALA A 229 -0.87 -13.00 14.81
CA ALA A 229 -0.79 -13.36 13.41
C ALA A 229 0.36 -14.37 13.20
N ASP A 230 0.00 -15.61 12.96
CA ASP A 230 0.94 -16.68 12.68
C ASP A 230 1.25 -16.74 11.18
N ASN A 231 2.51 -17.07 10.85
CA ASN A 231 2.98 -17.33 9.49
C ASN A 231 2.86 -16.17 8.48
N ALA A 232 2.52 -14.97 8.94
CA ALA A 232 2.41 -13.79 8.09
C ALA A 232 3.81 -13.28 7.67
N ASN A 233 3.93 -12.81 6.42
CA ASN A 233 5.15 -12.12 5.97
C ASN A 233 5.13 -10.63 6.35
N CYS A 234 3.93 -10.04 6.36
CA CYS A 234 3.73 -8.64 6.72
C CYS A 234 2.59 -8.52 7.72
N LEU A 235 2.86 -7.87 8.85
CA LEU A 235 1.81 -7.47 9.78
C LEU A 235 1.06 -6.27 9.20
N ILE A 236 1.81 -5.25 8.75
CA ILE A 236 1.26 -4.10 8.04
C ILE A 236 2.08 -3.88 6.77
N ASN A 237 1.40 -3.78 5.63
CA ASN A 237 1.98 -3.34 4.37
C ASN A 237 1.19 -2.14 3.86
N ALA A 238 1.83 -0.98 3.82
CA ALA A 238 1.23 0.25 3.35
C ALA A 238 1.72 0.67 1.94
N GLY A 239 2.09 -0.34 1.14
CA GLY A 239 2.27 -0.20 -0.31
C GLY A 239 3.68 0.21 -0.75
N CYS A 240 4.68 0.25 0.13
CA CYS A 240 6.06 0.45 -0.31
C CYS A 240 6.72 -0.91 -0.65
N TYR A 241 6.91 -1.19 -1.95
CA TYR A 241 7.79 -2.28 -2.38
C TYR A 241 8.89 -1.69 -3.27
N GLY A 242 10.08 -1.51 -2.71
CA GLY A 242 11.23 -0.87 -3.36
C GLY A 242 11.57 0.50 -2.78
N LYS A 243 12.62 1.14 -3.33
CA LYS A 243 13.24 2.41 -2.89
C LYS A 243 12.34 3.67 -2.96
N TYR A 244 11.02 3.50 -2.92
CA TYR A 244 10.05 4.56 -3.10
C TYR A 244 9.85 5.29 -1.76
N GLU A 245 10.09 6.61 -1.77
CA GLU A 245 10.17 7.44 -0.54
C GLU A 245 8.81 7.77 0.08
N TYR A 246 7.70 7.30 -0.51
CA TYR A 246 6.33 7.60 -0.07
C TYR A 246 5.52 6.36 0.23
N SER A 247 5.19 6.27 1.50
CA SER A 247 4.26 5.39 2.16
C SER A 247 2.85 5.93 2.08
N ASN A 248 1.85 5.06 1.97
CA ASN A 248 0.47 5.44 2.25
C ASN A 248 0.12 5.09 3.70
N GLY A 249 -1.04 5.55 4.16
CA GLY A 249 -1.66 5.05 5.36
C GLY A 249 -1.08 5.48 6.72
N THR A 250 -1.96 5.51 7.72
CA THR A 250 -1.68 5.99 9.08
C THR A 250 -2.02 4.89 10.08
N PHE A 251 -1.06 4.53 10.93
CA PHE A 251 -1.22 3.50 11.95
C PHE A 251 -1.15 4.12 13.35
N LEU A 252 -2.16 3.86 14.17
CA LEU A 252 -2.22 4.26 15.57
C LEU A 252 -2.38 3.01 16.44
N MET A 253 -1.51 2.83 17.43
CA MET A 253 -1.62 1.78 18.44
C MET A 253 -1.88 2.41 19.81
N GLU A 254 -3.07 2.19 20.36
CA GLU A 254 -3.51 2.81 21.60
C GLU A 254 -3.50 1.87 22.80
N SER A 255 -3.75 0.57 22.62
CA SER A 255 -3.64 -0.47 23.66
C SER A 255 -3.77 -1.88 23.07
N GLY A 256 -3.52 -2.91 23.89
CA GLY A 256 -3.63 -4.32 23.49
C GLY A 256 -2.31 -4.90 22.98
N GLU A 257 -2.34 -6.14 22.51
CA GLU A 257 -1.16 -6.83 22.00
C GLU A 257 -1.33 -7.23 20.54
N LEU A 258 -0.36 -6.89 19.70
CA LEU A 258 -0.22 -7.38 18.33
C LEU A 258 1.07 -8.21 18.22
N THR A 259 0.95 -9.50 17.97
CA THR A 259 2.12 -10.39 17.86
C THR A 259 2.14 -11.06 16.49
N ALA A 260 3.22 -10.90 15.73
CA ALA A 260 3.39 -11.46 14.40
C ALA A 260 4.87 -11.86 14.17
N SER A 261 5.26 -13.01 14.71
CA SER A 261 6.64 -13.53 14.59
C SER A 261 6.95 -13.90 13.14
N GLY A 262 8.10 -13.47 12.61
CA GLY A 262 8.44 -13.66 11.19
C GLY A 262 7.84 -12.61 10.24
N ALA A 263 7.02 -11.68 10.75
CA ALA A 263 6.36 -10.65 9.95
C ALA A 263 7.01 -9.28 10.16
N SER A 264 6.92 -8.39 9.18
CA SER A 264 7.42 -7.02 9.29
C SER A 264 6.31 -5.97 9.07
N ILE A 265 6.57 -4.75 9.53
CA ILE A 265 5.78 -3.54 9.22
C ILE A 265 6.55 -2.73 8.17
N TYR A 266 5.91 -2.47 7.03
CA TYR A 266 6.50 -1.75 5.89
C TYR A 266 5.67 -0.55 5.47
N GLY A 267 6.36 0.56 5.23
CA GLY A 267 5.83 1.65 4.43
C GLY A 267 4.67 2.40 5.02
N VAL A 268 4.64 2.59 6.35
CA VAL A 268 3.62 3.41 7.02
C VAL A 268 4.07 4.88 7.04
N ASP A 269 3.20 5.79 6.61
CA ASP A 269 3.48 7.24 6.53
C ASP A 269 3.51 7.91 7.88
N ARG A 270 2.55 7.54 8.73
CA ARG A 270 2.44 8.06 10.08
C ARG A 270 2.18 6.91 11.03
N PHE A 271 3.08 6.71 11.98
CA PHE A 271 2.94 5.66 12.99
C PHE A 271 3.03 6.29 14.39
N PHE A 272 1.90 6.27 15.08
CA PHE A 272 1.76 6.72 16.46
C PHE A 272 1.51 5.53 17.37
N MET A 273 2.18 5.50 18.53
CA MET A 273 1.91 4.51 19.57
C MET A 273 1.82 5.21 20.91
N THR A 274 0.71 5.03 21.63
CA THR A 274 0.52 5.58 22.98
C THR A 274 0.59 4.50 24.05
N GLU A 275 0.27 3.25 23.70
CA GLU A 275 0.36 2.10 24.60
C GLU A 275 0.32 0.77 23.82
N GLY A 276 0.19 -0.35 24.54
CA GLY A 276 0.10 -1.69 23.96
C GLY A 276 1.46 -2.28 23.63
N THR A 277 1.44 -3.48 23.05
CA THR A 277 2.63 -4.25 22.70
C THR A 277 2.57 -4.66 21.24
N ILE A 278 3.65 -4.42 20.50
CA ILE A 278 3.83 -4.93 19.14
C ILE A 278 5.07 -5.81 19.12
N THR A 279 4.91 -7.07 18.74
CA THR A 279 6.01 -8.02 18.57
C THR A 279 6.07 -8.47 17.12
N CYS A 280 7.14 -8.13 16.40
CA CYS A 280 7.34 -8.52 15.00
C CYS A 280 8.84 -8.55 14.65
N ASP A 281 9.22 -9.02 13.46
CA ASP A 281 10.64 -9.13 13.09
C ASP A 281 11.29 -7.77 12.87
N ALA A 282 10.62 -6.90 12.11
CA ALA A 282 11.16 -5.60 11.77
C ALA A 282 10.08 -4.54 11.55
N VAL A 283 10.41 -3.31 11.94
CA VAL A 283 9.75 -2.09 11.46
C VAL A 283 10.73 -1.41 10.52
N SER A 284 10.46 -1.50 9.22
CA SER A 284 11.36 -1.05 8.17
C SER A 284 10.64 -0.05 7.27
N THR A 285 11.07 1.21 7.37
CA THR A 285 10.42 2.30 6.67
C THR A 285 11.52 3.17 6.05
N GLU A 286 11.69 3.06 4.73
CA GLU A 286 12.70 3.84 3.97
C GLU A 286 12.22 5.28 3.68
N THR A 287 11.07 5.67 4.24
CA THR A 287 10.29 6.87 3.94
C THR A 287 10.57 8.01 4.93
N LYS A 288 10.32 9.28 4.54
CA LYS A 288 10.43 10.48 5.40
C LYS A 288 9.26 10.64 6.38
N SER A 289 8.72 9.52 6.82
CA SER A 289 7.51 9.38 7.62
C SER A 289 7.63 9.92 9.04
N GLN A 290 6.49 10.13 9.70
CA GLN A 290 6.42 10.60 11.09
C GLN A 290 6.19 9.43 12.04
N TYR A 291 7.13 9.23 12.96
CA TYR A 291 7.07 8.21 14.02
C TYR A 291 7.03 8.89 15.38
N CYS A 292 6.01 8.61 16.16
CA CYS A 292 5.86 9.17 17.50
C CYS A 292 5.40 8.08 18.47
N PHE A 293 6.31 7.69 19.36
CA PHE A 293 6.08 6.64 20.34
C PHE A 293 6.08 7.24 21.74
N MET A 294 4.87 7.38 22.29
CA MET A 294 4.57 8.03 23.57
C MET A 294 4.39 7.03 24.71
N GLY A 295 4.31 5.73 24.42
CA GLY A 295 4.19 4.64 25.39
C GLY A 295 4.09 3.27 24.70
N GLY A 296 4.04 2.21 25.50
CA GLY A 296 3.97 0.81 25.02
C GLY A 296 5.32 0.15 24.72
N GLU A 297 5.27 -1.07 24.20
CA GLU A 297 6.43 -1.94 23.96
C GLU A 297 6.50 -2.38 22.48
N ILE A 298 7.64 -2.15 21.83
CA ILE A 298 7.87 -2.63 20.46
C ILE A 298 9.07 -3.59 20.48
N ASN A 299 8.78 -4.86 20.27
CA ASN A 299 9.72 -5.95 20.15
C ASN A 299 9.97 -6.26 18.67
N ALA A 300 10.77 -5.42 18.01
CA ALA A 300 11.12 -5.56 16.59
C ALA A 300 12.48 -4.93 16.27
N VAL A 301 13.11 -5.33 15.16
CA VAL A 301 14.29 -4.64 14.61
C VAL A 301 13.88 -3.35 13.91
N PHE A 302 14.46 -2.21 14.29
CA PHE A 302 14.19 -0.93 13.65
C PHE A 302 15.15 -0.62 12.51
N LYS A 303 14.59 -0.29 11.34
CA LYS A 303 15.30 0.31 10.19
C LYS A 303 14.58 1.60 9.79
N ILE A 304 14.73 2.64 10.62
CA ILE A 304 14.05 3.94 10.44
C ILE A 304 15.06 5.08 10.53
N PRO A 305 15.12 6.00 9.54
CA PRO A 305 15.90 7.23 9.65
C PRO A 305 15.11 8.25 10.49
N ASN A 306 15.51 8.45 11.75
CA ASN A 306 14.95 9.41 12.74
C ASN A 306 13.66 8.97 13.44
N VAL A 307 13.80 8.46 14.68
CA VAL A 307 12.67 8.14 15.57
C VAL A 307 12.60 9.19 16.68
N ARG A 308 11.41 9.74 16.94
CA ARG A 308 11.14 10.53 18.16
C ARG A 308 10.50 9.65 19.20
N VAL A 309 11.12 9.59 20.37
CA VAL A 309 10.73 8.69 21.45
C VAL A 309 10.41 9.53 22.69
N GLY A 310 9.17 9.46 23.15
CA GLY A 310 8.80 9.85 24.51
C GLY A 310 9.06 8.70 25.49
N GLU A 311 8.51 7.52 25.18
CA GLU A 311 8.77 6.24 25.85
C GLU A 311 8.72 5.10 24.82
N VAL A 312 9.82 4.38 24.64
CA VAL A 312 9.84 3.12 23.86
C VAL A 312 10.57 2.09 24.69
N LYS A 313 9.94 0.99 25.11
CA LYS A 313 10.71 -0.16 25.63
C LYS A 313 11.09 -1.07 24.46
N GLY A 314 12.22 -0.80 23.82
CA GLY A 314 12.79 -1.67 22.78
C GLY A 314 13.84 -2.64 23.35
N THR A 315 13.94 -3.84 22.75
CA THR A 315 14.96 -4.87 23.04
C THR A 315 16.04 -5.00 21.95
N SER A 316 15.89 -4.32 20.80
CA SER A 316 16.84 -4.42 19.66
C SER A 316 17.51 -3.07 19.33
N GLY A 317 18.71 -3.14 18.76
CA GLY A 317 19.50 -1.97 18.38
C GLY A 317 18.90 -1.22 17.17
N LEU A 318 18.75 0.09 17.31
CA LEU A 318 18.54 0.98 16.17
C LEU A 318 19.75 0.84 15.24
N ASN A 319 19.54 0.39 14.00
CA ASN A 319 20.60 0.45 13.00
C ASN A 319 20.94 1.92 12.75
N SER A 320 22.02 2.40 13.40
CA SER A 320 22.75 3.66 13.19
C SER A 320 22.32 4.96 13.92
N GLY A 321 21.35 4.97 14.85
CA GLY A 321 20.89 6.22 15.49
C GLY A 321 20.99 6.26 17.02
N LYS A 322 21.47 7.40 17.57
CA LYS A 322 21.20 7.81 18.96
C LYS A 322 19.69 8.08 19.12
N VAL A 323 19.10 7.73 20.27
CA VAL A 323 17.70 8.10 20.62
C VAL A 323 17.71 9.50 21.18
N PHE A 324 16.74 10.33 20.80
CA PHE A 324 16.58 11.68 21.35
C PHE A 324 15.14 11.91 21.80
N ASP A 325 14.97 12.71 22.84
CA ASP A 325 13.65 13.16 23.29
C ASP A 325 13.12 14.34 22.43
N ASP A 326 11.91 14.83 22.75
CA ASP A 326 11.27 15.98 22.08
C ASP A 326 12.17 17.23 22.02
N CYS A 327 13.04 17.41 23.01
CA CYS A 327 13.92 18.55 23.15
C CYS A 327 15.29 18.35 22.48
N GLY A 328 15.54 17.19 21.85
CA GLY A 328 16.80 16.86 21.19
C GLY A 328 17.92 16.36 22.12
N TYR A 329 17.61 15.98 23.36
CA TYR A 329 18.58 15.38 24.29
C TYR A 329 18.72 13.88 24.03
N GLU A 330 19.96 13.40 23.99
CA GLU A 330 20.25 11.98 23.83
C GLU A 330 19.68 11.19 25.01
N MET A 331 18.93 10.13 24.71
CA MET A 331 18.30 9.23 25.67
C MET A 331 19.01 7.89 25.74
N ALA A 332 18.94 7.26 26.92
CA ALA A 332 19.39 5.90 27.14
C ALA A 332 18.41 5.15 28.04
N LYS A 333 18.30 3.84 27.84
CA LYS A 333 17.51 2.96 28.73
C LYS A 333 18.24 2.83 30.07
N MET A 334 17.62 3.31 31.15
CA MET A 334 18.21 3.36 32.49
C MET A 334 17.15 3.03 33.56
N SER A 335 17.59 2.86 34.81
CA SER A 335 16.71 2.67 35.97
C SER A 335 16.74 3.91 36.87
N ALA A 336 15.59 4.38 37.32
CA ALA A 336 15.45 5.35 38.40
C ALA A 336 14.89 4.63 39.62
N ASP A 337 15.67 4.58 40.70
CA ASP A 337 15.33 3.79 41.89
C ASP A 337 14.93 4.70 43.07
N GLY A 338 14.13 4.18 44.00
CA GLY A 338 13.68 4.90 45.18
C GLY A 338 12.44 5.78 44.96
N LEU A 339 11.64 5.47 43.94
CA LEU A 339 10.32 6.06 43.72
C LEU A 339 9.27 5.32 44.56
N THR A 340 8.07 5.89 44.68
CA THR A 340 6.92 5.20 45.28
C THR A 340 6.63 3.93 44.48
N ALA A 341 6.56 2.77 45.13
CA ALA A 341 6.34 1.48 44.47
C ALA A 341 4.90 1.33 43.96
N GLU A 342 4.72 0.57 42.87
CA GLU A 342 3.40 0.25 42.29
C GLU A 342 2.50 1.49 42.15
N THR A 343 3.11 2.57 41.64
CA THR A 343 2.44 3.86 41.49
C THR A 343 2.56 4.36 40.07
N LYS A 344 1.43 4.83 39.55
CA LYS A 344 1.32 5.38 38.21
C LYS A 344 2.14 6.67 38.09
N VAL A 345 3.10 6.66 37.17
CA VAL A 345 3.85 7.83 36.76
C VAL A 345 2.93 8.72 35.94
N SER A 346 2.94 10.01 36.23
CA SER A 346 2.13 11.03 35.57
C SER A 346 2.88 11.65 34.38
N SER A 347 4.18 11.94 34.55
CA SER A 347 5.02 12.46 33.47
C SER A 347 6.50 12.13 33.68
N ILE A 348 7.25 12.03 32.58
CA ILE A 348 8.71 12.00 32.59
C ILE A 348 9.19 13.16 31.73
N ASN A 349 10.00 14.04 32.32
CA ASN A 349 10.51 15.27 31.71
C ASN A 349 9.41 16.19 31.16
N GLY A 350 8.25 16.19 31.81
CA GLY A 350 7.07 16.94 31.39
C GLY A 350 6.38 16.38 30.13
N CYS A 351 6.82 15.23 29.62
CA CYS A 351 6.04 14.42 28.70
C CYS A 351 5.07 13.57 29.53
N PRO A 352 3.74 13.74 29.37
CA PRO A 352 2.77 12.89 30.04
C PRO A 352 3.02 11.43 29.69
N VAL A 353 3.03 10.57 30.72
CA VAL A 353 3.06 9.13 30.55
C VAL A 353 1.76 8.59 31.10
N TYR A 354 1.05 7.83 30.28
CA TYR A 354 -0.35 7.54 30.56
C TYR A 354 -0.56 6.22 31.29
N PHE A 355 0.43 5.33 31.27
CA PHE A 355 0.28 3.96 31.77
C PHE A 355 1.59 3.37 32.30
N THR A 356 2.59 4.23 32.53
CA THR A 356 3.86 3.83 33.13
C THR A 356 3.73 3.74 34.63
N GLU A 357 4.19 2.64 35.21
CA GLU A 357 4.13 2.37 36.66
C GLU A 357 5.51 1.98 37.17
N THR A 358 5.80 2.37 38.40
CA THR A 358 6.97 1.88 39.15
C THR A 358 6.79 0.43 39.56
N ALA A 359 7.87 -0.33 39.62
CA ALA A 359 7.85 -1.72 40.07
C ALA A 359 7.62 -1.83 41.58
N GLU A 360 7.42 -3.06 42.07
CA GLU A 360 7.25 -3.39 43.49
C GLU A 360 8.43 -2.90 44.36
N ASP A 361 9.64 -2.85 43.80
CA ASP A 361 10.84 -2.34 44.48
C ASP A 361 11.01 -0.81 44.37
N GLY A 362 10.04 -0.10 43.78
CA GLY A 362 10.10 1.33 43.54
C GLY A 362 11.08 1.74 42.43
N SER A 363 11.52 0.79 41.60
CA SER A 363 12.32 1.09 40.41
C SER A 363 11.45 1.44 39.21
N LEU A 364 11.94 2.34 38.36
CA LEU A 364 11.34 2.68 37.07
C LEU A 364 12.38 2.49 35.96
N LYS A 365 12.14 1.52 35.07
CA LYS A 365 12.96 1.31 33.87
C LYS A 365 12.31 1.97 32.66
N ALA A 366 12.94 3.02 32.16
CA ALA A 366 12.46 3.79 31.00
C ALA A 366 13.65 4.33 30.19
N TYR A 367 13.33 5.06 29.11
CA TYR A 367 14.33 5.90 28.44
C TYR A 367 14.43 7.23 29.17
N PHE A 368 15.61 7.55 29.64
CA PHE A 368 15.90 8.79 30.34
C PHE A 368 16.97 9.57 29.60
N ARG A 369 16.96 10.90 29.75
CA ARG A 369 17.99 11.78 29.18
C ARG A 369 19.35 11.45 29.80
N ARG A 370 20.43 11.55 29.01
CA ARG A 370 21.80 11.68 29.53
C ARG A 370 22.02 13.10 30.10
N GLY A 371 21.30 13.40 31.17
CA GLY A 371 21.28 14.69 31.85
C GLY A 371 20.28 14.68 33.01
N SER A 372 19.66 15.84 33.27
CA SER A 372 18.63 15.96 34.30
C SER A 372 17.30 15.34 33.85
N ASN A 373 16.66 14.60 34.75
CA ASN A 373 15.38 13.93 34.54
C ASN A 373 14.40 14.26 35.66
N VAL A 374 13.22 14.77 35.32
CA VAL A 374 12.15 15.05 36.30
C VAL A 374 11.02 14.06 36.10
N ILE A 375 10.69 13.30 37.12
CA ILE A 375 9.61 12.29 37.11
C ILE A 375 8.50 12.79 38.01
N GLU A 376 7.27 12.80 37.51
CA GLU A 376 6.09 13.18 38.27
C GLU A 376 5.27 11.94 38.61
N ILE A 377 4.94 11.75 39.89
CA ILE A 377 4.09 10.66 40.40
C ILE A 377 3.12 11.29 41.40
N GLU A 378 1.81 11.20 41.16
CA GLU A 378 0.77 11.74 42.04
C GLU A 378 1.04 13.20 42.48
N ASN A 379 1.39 14.07 41.52
CA ASN A 379 1.79 15.48 41.73
C ASN A 379 3.05 15.69 42.59
N THR A 380 3.79 14.63 42.92
CA THR A 380 5.12 14.69 43.54
C THR A 380 6.18 14.59 42.46
N PHE A 381 7.18 15.46 42.53
CA PHE A 381 8.25 15.52 41.55
C PHE A 381 9.54 14.92 42.12
N TYR A 382 10.23 14.13 41.30
CA TYR A 382 11.48 13.47 41.60
C TYR A 382 12.53 13.88 40.57
N LEU A 383 13.66 14.38 41.03
CA LEU A 383 14.78 14.80 40.18
C LEU A 383 15.88 13.74 40.23
N TYR A 384 16.25 13.25 39.05
CA TYR A 384 17.37 12.36 38.83
C TYR A 384 18.39 13.02 37.91
N GLU A 385 19.67 12.74 38.13
CA GLU A 385 20.75 13.21 37.29
C GLU A 385 21.54 12.05 36.72
N TYR A 386 21.96 12.20 35.48
CA TYR A 386 22.84 11.24 34.83
C TYR A 386 24.28 11.43 35.28
N ASP A 387 24.90 10.36 35.77
CA ASP A 387 26.32 10.31 36.07
C ASP A 387 27.09 9.76 34.86
N TRP A 388 27.86 10.64 34.20
CA TRP A 388 28.69 10.30 33.05
C TRP A 388 29.79 9.27 33.34
N SER A 389 30.17 9.08 34.60
CA SER A 389 31.21 8.12 34.99
C SER A 389 30.68 6.69 35.12
N SER A 390 29.49 6.51 35.68
CA SER A 390 28.85 5.22 35.89
C SER A 390 27.85 4.84 34.80
N GLY A 391 27.33 5.83 34.07
CA GLY A 391 26.24 5.65 33.11
C GLY A 391 24.88 5.39 33.75
N MET A 392 24.71 5.72 35.04
CA MET A 392 23.50 5.48 35.83
C MET A 392 22.83 6.79 36.26
N LEU A 393 21.58 6.70 36.69
CA LEU A 393 20.86 7.81 37.31
C LEU A 393 21.04 7.79 38.84
N TYR A 394 21.15 8.96 39.44
CA TYR A 394 21.11 9.12 40.90
C TYR A 394 20.06 10.16 41.30
N SER A 395 19.40 9.93 42.43
CA SER A 395 18.39 10.86 42.94
C SER A 395 19.04 12.11 43.55
N VAL A 396 18.44 13.26 43.30
CA VAL A 396 18.86 14.54 43.86
C VAL A 396 17.93 14.91 45.02
N GLN A 397 18.52 15.13 46.20
CA GLN A 397 17.78 15.58 47.39
C GLN A 397 17.64 17.11 47.39
N ASN A 398 16.54 17.64 47.95
CA ASN A 398 16.21 19.07 47.96
C ASN A 398 16.17 19.68 46.56
N GLN A 399 15.16 19.28 45.79
CA GLN A 399 15.01 19.61 44.38
C GLN A 399 14.59 21.07 44.22
N ASP A 400 15.48 21.90 43.68
CA ASP A 400 15.11 23.22 43.19
C ASP A 400 14.61 23.06 41.75
N LEU A 401 13.28 23.08 41.59
CA LEU A 401 12.60 23.00 40.30
C LEU A 401 11.96 24.34 39.94
N CYS A 402 11.89 24.65 38.66
CA CYS A 402 11.17 25.78 38.11
C CYS A 402 10.07 25.27 37.17
N ASP A 403 8.93 25.96 37.17
CA ASP A 403 7.84 25.73 36.25
C ASP A 403 8.11 26.44 34.92
N VAL A 404 8.04 25.70 33.82
CA VAL A 404 8.09 26.26 32.47
C VAL A 404 6.79 25.93 31.75
N GLN A 405 5.97 26.95 31.56
CA GLN A 405 4.69 26.85 30.87
C GLN A 405 4.85 27.25 29.41
N PHE A 406 4.60 26.31 28.50
CA PHE A 406 4.55 26.54 27.06
C PHE A 406 3.11 26.83 26.65
N VAL A 407 2.88 27.97 26.01
CA VAL A 407 1.57 28.40 25.53
C VAL A 407 1.60 28.67 24.03
N THR A 408 0.44 28.54 23.38
CA THR A 408 0.22 28.91 21.99
C THR A 408 -0.86 30.00 21.91
N GLY A 409 -0.79 30.87 20.91
CA GLY A 409 -1.68 32.03 20.79
C GLY A 409 -1.26 33.21 21.68
N GLU A 410 -1.97 34.34 21.56
CA GLU A 410 -1.71 35.56 22.33
C GLU A 410 -3.02 36.10 22.95
N GLY A 411 -2.90 36.71 24.14
CA GLY A 411 -4.01 37.40 24.80
C GLY A 411 -5.17 36.46 25.15
N GLU A 412 -6.38 36.79 24.70
CA GLU A 412 -7.60 36.04 25.00
C GLU A 412 -7.67 34.66 24.31
N ASN A 413 -6.82 34.40 23.30
CA ASN A 413 -6.76 33.12 22.58
C ASN A 413 -5.60 32.22 23.05
N GLU A 414 -4.95 32.58 24.15
CA GLU A 414 -3.84 31.80 24.69
C GLU A 414 -4.31 30.44 25.20
N THR A 415 -3.68 29.38 24.70
CA THR A 415 -3.93 28.01 25.13
C THR A 415 -2.65 27.42 25.70
N THR A 416 -2.72 26.91 26.93
CA THR A 416 -1.60 26.16 27.52
C THR A 416 -1.36 24.89 26.72
N TYR A 417 -0.17 24.78 26.14
CA TYR A 417 0.23 23.62 25.37
C TYR A 417 0.83 22.53 26.26
N ARG A 418 1.81 22.90 27.10
CA ARG A 418 2.48 21.96 28.01
C ARG A 418 3.08 22.70 29.19
N ASN A 419 2.91 22.15 30.39
CA ASN A 419 3.65 22.60 31.57
C ASN A 419 4.70 21.55 31.89
N ILE A 420 5.94 21.98 32.06
CA ILE A 420 7.03 21.08 32.46
C ILE A 420 7.71 21.63 33.71
N LYS A 421 8.18 20.73 34.57
CA LYS A 421 9.13 21.09 35.62
C LYS A 421 10.54 20.78 35.15
N VAL A 422 11.45 21.71 35.40
CA VAL A 422 12.87 21.57 35.07
C VAL A 422 13.71 21.94 36.27
N LYS A 423 14.93 21.38 36.33
CA LYS A 423 15.90 21.76 37.35
C LYS A 423 16.29 23.23 37.19
N LYS A 424 16.32 23.97 38.30
CA LYS A 424 16.83 25.33 38.33
C LYS A 424 18.30 25.38 37.89
N GLY A 425 18.64 26.34 37.04
CA GLY A 425 19.97 26.47 36.44
C GLY A 425 20.21 25.51 35.27
N ALA A 426 19.21 24.71 34.85
CA ALA A 426 19.31 23.92 33.64
C ALA A 426 18.98 24.76 32.41
N ALA A 427 19.69 24.50 31.31
CA ALA A 427 19.29 24.97 30.00
C ALA A 427 18.22 24.03 29.44
N VAL A 428 17.17 24.59 28.85
CA VAL A 428 16.07 23.82 28.25
C VAL A 428 16.12 23.99 26.73
N GLY A 429 16.28 22.89 26.02
CA GLY A 429 16.26 22.85 24.56
C GLY A 429 14.93 23.30 23.94
N LYS A 430 14.91 23.50 22.62
CA LYS A 430 13.66 23.72 21.87
C LYS A 430 12.80 22.46 21.99
N LEU A 431 11.61 22.56 22.60
CA LEU A 431 10.68 21.41 22.71
C LEU A 431 10.13 20.92 21.37
N PHE A 432 10.24 21.74 20.32
CA PHE A 432 9.68 21.39 19.00
C PHE A 432 10.72 21.68 17.92
N ASN A 433 11.48 20.65 17.58
CA ASN A 433 11.91 20.53 16.20
C ASN A 433 10.71 19.94 15.44
N ASP A 434 10.37 20.36 14.24
CA ASP A 434 9.36 19.70 13.40
C ASP A 434 9.89 19.75 11.97
N VAL A 435 9.67 18.70 11.19
CA VAL A 435 10.18 18.65 9.81
C VAL A 435 9.47 19.67 8.91
N HIS A 436 8.24 20.03 9.28
CA HIS A 436 7.28 20.78 8.49
C HIS A 436 6.82 22.10 9.12
N TYR A 437 7.06 22.31 10.41
CA TYR A 437 6.81 23.58 11.08
C TYR A 437 8.09 24.20 11.62
N THR A 438 8.12 25.53 11.67
CA THR A 438 9.15 26.30 12.36
C THR A 438 8.51 26.99 13.54
N TYR A 439 9.12 26.83 14.72
CA TYR A 439 8.66 27.41 15.96
C TYR A 439 9.61 28.52 16.41
N THR A 440 9.03 29.65 16.81
CA THR A 440 9.71 30.68 17.57
C THR A 440 9.20 30.67 18.99
N TYR A 441 10.11 30.95 19.93
CA TYR A 441 9.85 30.88 21.37
C TYR A 441 10.23 32.21 22.01
N LYS A 442 9.31 32.80 22.75
CA LYS A 442 9.58 34.01 23.52
C LYS A 442 9.06 33.86 24.93
N THR A 443 9.72 34.49 25.89
CA THR A 443 9.14 34.64 27.23
C THR A 443 7.91 35.55 27.17
N ASP A 444 7.09 35.52 28.21
CA ASP A 444 5.99 36.49 28.42
C ASP A 444 6.47 37.95 28.48
N GLN A 445 7.76 38.20 28.71
CA GLN A 445 8.40 39.51 28.62
C GLN A 445 8.94 39.85 27.22
N GLY A 446 8.77 38.95 26.25
CA GLY A 446 9.17 39.13 24.86
C GLY A 446 10.64 38.81 24.57
N GLU A 447 11.38 38.25 25.52
CA GLU A 447 12.78 37.83 25.34
C GLU A 447 12.86 36.51 24.57
N ASP A 448 13.87 36.36 23.70
CA ASP A 448 14.05 35.13 22.94
C ASP A 448 14.38 33.95 23.87
N PHE A 449 13.62 32.86 23.71
CA PHE A 449 13.85 31.61 24.43
C PHE A 449 14.55 30.61 23.50
N SER A 450 15.66 30.02 23.94
CA SER A 450 16.51 29.15 23.13
C SER A 450 17.19 28.08 23.96
N GLU A 451 17.91 27.19 23.29
CA GLU A 451 18.68 26.09 23.89
C GLU A 451 19.78 26.57 24.87
N SER A 452 20.15 27.85 24.81
CA SER A 452 21.07 28.50 25.75
C SER A 452 20.39 29.21 26.92
N THR A 453 19.06 29.26 26.96
CA THR A 453 18.31 29.93 28.02
C THR A 453 18.34 29.08 29.28
N VAL A 454 18.99 29.62 30.32
CA VAL A 454 19.06 29.01 31.65
C VAL A 454 17.79 29.35 32.44
N VAL A 455 17.13 28.33 32.98
CA VAL A 455 15.90 28.51 33.76
C VAL A 455 16.23 28.68 35.24
N ASP A 456 16.28 29.93 35.71
CA ASP A 456 16.57 30.26 37.12
C ASP A 456 15.34 30.65 37.96
N LYS A 457 14.17 30.73 37.31
CA LYS A 457 12.87 31.08 37.89
C LYS A 457 11.76 30.47 37.02
N ASP A 458 10.52 30.49 37.50
CA ASP A 458 9.38 30.08 36.69
C ASP A 458 9.26 30.96 35.44
N LEU A 459 8.96 30.33 34.30
CA LEU A 459 8.90 30.97 33.00
C LEU A 459 7.61 30.59 32.28
N LYS A 460 7.06 31.57 31.57
CA LYS A 460 6.04 31.35 30.56
C LYS A 460 6.64 31.61 29.19
N VAL A 461 6.56 30.62 28.31
CA VAL A 461 7.11 30.63 26.96
C VAL A 461 5.95 30.61 25.97
N VAL A 462 5.78 31.72 25.26
CA VAL A 462 4.86 31.86 24.15
C VAL A 462 5.51 31.26 22.91
N MET A 463 4.83 30.28 22.32
CA MET A 463 5.21 29.63 21.09
C MET A 463 4.38 30.16 19.93
N THR A 464 5.07 30.48 18.85
CA THR A 464 4.45 30.78 17.57
C THR A 464 4.97 29.79 16.54
N SER A 465 4.06 29.05 15.91
CA SER A 465 4.41 28.16 14.80
C SER A 465 4.13 28.84 13.48
N SER A 466 4.91 28.47 12.47
CA SER A 466 4.66 28.80 11.07
C SER A 466 4.89 27.54 10.25
N ALA A 467 3.97 27.25 9.34
CA ALA A 467 4.17 26.17 8.37
C ALA A 467 5.40 26.51 7.52
N ARG A 468 6.31 25.55 7.38
CA ARG A 468 7.44 25.69 6.45
C ARG A 468 6.91 25.78 5.05
N THR A 469 7.57 26.57 4.23
CA THR A 469 7.28 26.66 2.81
C THR A 469 8.21 25.75 2.04
N TYR A 470 7.63 24.99 1.12
CA TYR A 470 8.33 24.12 0.20
C TYR A 470 8.28 24.67 -1.21
N ASN A 471 9.31 24.37 -1.98
CA ASN A 471 9.37 24.66 -3.41
C ASN A 471 8.66 23.52 -4.16
N VAL A 472 7.46 23.81 -4.65
CA VAL A 472 6.66 22.87 -5.42
C VAL A 472 6.67 23.32 -6.86
N LYS A 473 7.15 22.46 -7.75
CA LYS A 473 7.16 22.68 -9.19
C LYS A 473 6.19 21.69 -9.84
N ILE A 474 5.18 22.20 -10.53
CA ILE A 474 4.18 21.39 -11.24
C ILE A 474 4.25 21.76 -12.71
N ASP A 475 4.52 20.78 -13.58
CA ASP A 475 4.59 20.96 -15.04
C ASP A 475 5.53 22.11 -15.45
N GLY A 476 6.67 22.21 -14.78
CA GLY A 476 7.67 23.26 -15.03
C GLY A 476 7.43 24.58 -14.27
N VAL A 477 6.26 24.78 -13.65
CA VAL A 477 5.89 26.01 -12.94
C VAL A 477 6.20 25.90 -11.46
N SER A 478 7.15 26.70 -10.97
CA SER A 478 7.52 26.74 -9.55
C SER A 478 6.62 27.68 -8.74
N GLN A 479 6.22 27.21 -7.57
CA GLN A 479 5.50 27.97 -6.56
C GLN A 479 6.01 27.62 -5.17
N SER A 480 5.94 28.59 -4.26
CA SER A 480 6.22 28.35 -2.84
C SER A 480 4.90 28.01 -2.15
N MET A 481 4.80 26.81 -1.58
CA MET A 481 3.59 26.32 -0.93
C MET A 481 3.89 25.99 0.52
N ALA A 482 3.03 26.41 1.44
CA ALA A 482 3.15 26.03 2.84
C ALA A 482 2.89 24.52 3.01
N TYR A 483 3.54 23.90 3.98
CA TYR A 483 3.22 22.54 4.43
C TYR A 483 1.70 22.36 4.62
N GLY A 484 1.19 21.19 4.21
CA GLY A 484 -0.22 20.84 4.35
C GLY A 484 -1.14 21.51 3.32
N THR A 485 -0.62 22.40 2.47
CA THR A 485 -1.42 22.93 1.35
C THR A 485 -1.80 21.77 0.43
N PRO A 486 -3.08 21.56 0.11
CA PRO A 486 -3.48 20.49 -0.79
C PRO A 486 -2.99 20.75 -2.21
N LEU A 487 -2.49 19.70 -2.88
CA LEU A 487 -2.24 19.73 -4.32
C LEU A 487 -3.56 20.00 -5.07
N PRO A 488 -3.51 20.70 -6.23
CA PRO A 488 -4.73 21.02 -6.97
C PRO A 488 -5.55 19.76 -7.32
N GLU A 489 -6.86 19.86 -7.14
CA GLU A 489 -7.81 18.80 -7.47
C GLU A 489 -7.96 18.61 -8.99
N GLY A 490 -8.53 17.46 -9.39
CA GLY A 490 -8.80 17.14 -10.80
C GLY A 490 -7.59 16.64 -11.60
N LYS A 491 -6.47 16.36 -10.91
CA LYS A 491 -5.24 15.84 -11.50
C LYS A 491 -4.66 14.69 -10.67
N ILE A 492 -3.85 13.89 -11.32
CA ILE A 492 -2.91 12.97 -10.68
C ILE A 492 -1.48 13.41 -11.00
N TYR A 493 -0.59 13.31 -10.03
CA TYR A 493 0.77 13.83 -10.08
C TYR A 493 1.79 12.71 -9.96
N TYR A 494 2.97 12.91 -10.55
CA TYR A 494 4.12 12.01 -10.41
C TYR A 494 5.37 12.80 -10.06
N SER A 495 6.10 12.35 -9.03
CA SER A 495 7.42 12.88 -8.67
C SER A 495 8.51 11.97 -9.21
N ALA A 496 9.32 12.46 -10.14
CA ALA A 496 10.48 11.71 -10.65
C ALA A 496 11.57 11.54 -9.57
N ARG A 497 11.68 12.51 -8.66
CA ARG A 497 12.63 12.47 -7.54
C ARG A 497 12.33 11.34 -6.58
N ASN A 498 11.05 11.22 -6.23
CA ASN A 498 10.57 10.31 -5.20
C ASN A 498 10.06 8.99 -5.78
N GLN A 499 9.89 8.97 -7.11
CA GLN A 499 9.37 7.88 -7.93
C GLN A 499 7.97 7.41 -7.50
N CYS A 500 7.12 8.33 -7.05
CA CYS A 500 5.79 8.04 -6.52
C CYS A 500 4.71 8.94 -7.14
N CYS A 501 3.46 8.49 -7.08
CA CYS A 501 2.30 9.28 -7.49
C CYS A 501 1.57 9.95 -6.31
N TYR A 502 0.90 11.06 -6.58
CA TYR A 502 0.04 11.77 -5.63
C TYR A 502 -1.29 12.10 -6.29
N TYR A 503 -2.36 12.14 -5.49
CA TYR A 503 -3.69 12.52 -5.95
C TYR A 503 -3.97 14.01 -5.67
N GLY A 504 -4.92 14.61 -6.38
CA GLY A 504 -5.56 15.85 -5.95
C GLY A 504 -5.93 15.84 -4.47
N GLY A 505 -5.71 16.96 -3.79
CA GLY A 505 -5.95 17.09 -2.35
C GLY A 505 -4.81 16.58 -1.46
N SER A 506 -3.83 15.86 -2.02
CA SER A 506 -2.69 15.35 -1.23
C SER A 506 -1.90 16.53 -0.64
N PRO A 507 -1.50 16.48 0.65
CA PRO A 507 -0.84 17.61 1.29
C PRO A 507 0.61 17.76 0.81
N VAL A 508 1.05 19.00 0.58
CA VAL A 508 2.46 19.31 0.37
C VAL A 508 3.24 19.01 1.64
N ALA A 509 4.18 18.07 1.56
CA ALA A 509 5.01 17.64 2.69
C ALA A 509 6.50 17.98 2.53
N GLU A 510 6.96 18.28 1.31
CA GLU A 510 8.35 18.61 1.02
C GLU A 510 8.50 19.38 -0.30
N ASP A 511 9.75 19.66 -0.69
CA ASP A 511 10.08 20.14 -2.03
C ASP A 511 9.74 19.08 -3.09
N MET A 512 8.87 19.43 -4.02
CA MET A 512 8.31 18.52 -5.03
C MET A 512 8.61 19.03 -6.45
N ASP A 513 8.97 18.13 -7.36
CA ASP A 513 9.02 18.39 -8.80
C ASP A 513 8.12 17.35 -9.48
N LEU A 514 6.95 17.82 -9.90
CA LEU A 514 5.81 17.01 -10.31
C LEU A 514 5.48 17.22 -11.78
N THR A 515 5.22 16.12 -12.48
CA THR A 515 4.44 16.12 -13.73
C THR A 515 3.01 15.70 -13.43
N SER A 516 2.03 16.23 -14.15
CA SER A 516 0.61 15.94 -13.91
C SER A 516 -0.11 15.38 -15.13
N LEU A 517 -1.18 14.62 -14.87
CA LEU A 517 -2.21 14.26 -15.85
C LEU A 517 -3.56 14.76 -15.33
N GLU A 518 -4.38 15.28 -16.24
CA GLU A 518 -5.77 15.62 -15.95
C GLU A 518 -6.59 14.36 -15.66
N LEU A 519 -7.57 14.46 -14.78
CA LEU A 519 -8.55 13.42 -14.51
C LEU A 519 -9.88 13.72 -15.20
N ILE A 520 -10.42 12.72 -15.90
CA ILE A 520 -11.75 12.75 -16.49
C ILE A 520 -12.63 11.68 -15.86
N THR A 521 -13.92 11.96 -15.74
CA THR A 521 -14.88 11.03 -15.13
C THR A 521 -15.86 10.54 -16.20
N ASP A 522 -16.09 9.23 -16.27
CA ASP A 522 -17.10 8.66 -17.15
C ASP A 522 -18.53 8.83 -16.61
N SER A 523 -19.53 8.36 -17.37
CA SER A 523 -20.94 8.47 -16.98
C SER A 523 -21.32 7.65 -15.75
N GLU A 524 -20.49 6.67 -15.36
CA GLU A 524 -20.70 5.81 -14.20
C GLU A 524 -19.95 6.33 -12.97
N GLY A 525 -19.25 7.47 -13.08
CA GLY A 525 -18.49 8.08 -11.99
C GLY A 525 -17.07 7.54 -11.82
N VAL A 526 -16.55 6.76 -12.79
CA VAL A 526 -15.19 6.24 -12.74
C VAL A 526 -14.21 7.28 -13.25
N GLU A 527 -13.18 7.58 -12.47
CA GLU A 527 -12.11 8.53 -12.84
C GLU A 527 -10.99 7.85 -13.62
N TYR A 528 -10.46 8.56 -14.62
CA TYR A 528 -9.39 8.15 -15.52
C TYR A 528 -8.36 9.26 -15.68
N ALA A 529 -7.08 8.90 -15.72
CA ALA A 529 -6.03 9.78 -16.22
C ALA A 529 -6.19 9.97 -17.73
N GLU A 530 -6.37 11.20 -18.17
CA GLU A 530 -6.45 11.55 -19.59
C GLU A 530 -5.07 11.43 -20.24
N ILE A 531 -5.02 10.70 -21.35
CA ILE A 531 -3.80 10.47 -22.12
C ILE A 531 -4.05 10.97 -23.53
N SER A 532 -3.48 12.13 -23.81
CA SER A 532 -3.59 12.76 -25.11
C SER A 532 -2.24 12.71 -25.83
N SER A 533 -1.10 12.74 -25.16
CA SER A 533 0.19 12.83 -25.84
C SER A 533 1.10 11.65 -25.55
N LYS A 534 2.22 11.58 -26.27
CA LYS A 534 3.32 10.66 -25.95
C LYS A 534 3.85 10.92 -24.54
N GLU A 535 4.00 12.20 -24.16
CA GLU A 535 4.46 12.63 -22.83
C GLU A 535 3.45 12.26 -21.72
N ASP A 536 2.15 12.31 -22.04
CA ASP A 536 1.09 11.88 -21.13
C ASP A 536 1.16 10.37 -20.91
N LEU A 537 1.36 9.59 -21.99
CA LEU A 537 1.52 8.14 -21.91
C LEU A 537 2.76 7.76 -21.10
N GLU A 538 3.88 8.48 -21.28
CA GLU A 538 5.09 8.33 -20.46
C GLU A 538 4.82 8.59 -18.98
N THR A 539 4.14 9.69 -18.67
CA THR A 539 3.77 10.06 -17.29
C THR A 539 2.82 9.03 -16.69
N PHE A 540 1.83 8.56 -17.44
CA PHE A 540 0.91 7.52 -17.01
C PHE A 540 1.66 6.23 -16.67
N TYR A 541 2.61 5.81 -17.51
CA TYR A 541 3.44 4.63 -17.24
C TYR A 541 4.28 4.76 -15.96
N ASN A 542 4.69 5.97 -15.59
CA ASN A 542 5.40 6.22 -14.35
C ASN A 542 4.47 6.19 -13.13
N ILE A 543 3.25 6.72 -13.28
CA ILE A 543 2.21 6.66 -12.25
C ILE A 543 1.83 5.21 -11.95
N ILE A 544 1.54 4.39 -12.97
CA ILE A 544 1.08 3.00 -12.76
C ILE A 544 2.17 2.04 -12.27
N LYS A 545 3.44 2.46 -12.30
CA LYS A 545 4.52 1.75 -11.59
C LYS A 545 4.45 1.98 -10.08
N SER A 546 3.88 3.11 -9.65
CA SER A 546 3.65 3.46 -8.25
C SER A 546 2.28 2.98 -7.75
N ASP A 547 1.22 3.14 -8.54
CA ASP A 547 -0.13 2.66 -8.22
C ASP A 547 -0.78 2.04 -9.47
N ASP A 548 -0.74 0.70 -9.53
CA ASP A 548 -1.19 -0.06 -10.69
C ASP A 548 -2.72 -0.15 -10.86
N ARG A 549 -3.47 0.49 -9.97
CA ARG A 549 -4.94 0.59 -10.01
C ARG A 549 -5.44 1.81 -10.78
N VAL A 550 -4.57 2.79 -11.06
CA VAL A 550 -4.95 4.01 -11.78
C VAL A 550 -5.48 3.66 -13.18
N ASN A 551 -6.66 4.18 -13.49
CA ASN A 551 -7.29 4.01 -14.80
C ASN A 551 -6.71 5.01 -15.81
N GLY A 552 -6.57 4.61 -17.07
CA GLY A 552 -6.08 5.47 -18.16
C GLY A 552 -7.09 5.55 -19.30
N TRP A 553 -7.19 6.71 -19.95
CA TRP A 553 -8.11 6.95 -21.06
C TRP A 553 -7.43 7.66 -22.22
N LEU A 554 -7.36 7.00 -23.38
CA LEU A 554 -6.83 7.62 -24.60
C LEU A 554 -7.87 8.58 -25.21
N THR A 555 -7.44 9.80 -25.52
CA THR A 555 -8.28 10.79 -26.25
C THR A 555 -7.82 11.05 -27.68
N GLN A 556 -6.65 10.51 -28.06
CA GLN A 556 -6.15 10.54 -29.43
C GLN A 556 -5.23 9.34 -29.71
N ASP A 557 -4.91 9.15 -30.99
CA ASP A 557 -3.90 8.16 -31.40
C ASP A 557 -2.50 8.64 -30.98
N ILE A 558 -1.70 7.73 -30.43
CA ILE A 558 -0.36 7.99 -29.90
C ILE A 558 0.68 7.27 -30.76
N ASP A 559 1.60 8.03 -31.34
CA ASP A 559 2.83 7.52 -31.95
C ASP A 559 3.99 7.64 -30.95
N VAL A 560 4.60 6.50 -30.63
CA VAL A 560 5.71 6.40 -29.67
C VAL A 560 7.08 6.63 -30.33
N GLU A 561 7.12 6.76 -31.66
CA GLU A 561 8.31 7.10 -32.45
C GLU A 561 9.47 6.09 -32.28
N ASN A 562 9.15 4.80 -32.14
CA ASN A 562 10.08 3.71 -31.82
C ASN A 562 10.75 3.84 -30.43
N GLY A 563 10.12 4.58 -29.51
CA GLY A 563 10.53 4.69 -28.10
C GLY A 563 10.20 3.45 -27.25
N GLN A 564 10.75 3.42 -26.02
CA GLN A 564 10.46 2.38 -25.02
C GLN A 564 9.77 2.99 -23.79
N PHE A 565 8.69 2.37 -23.31
CA PHE A 565 7.95 2.85 -22.13
C PHE A 565 7.83 1.84 -20.98
N SER A 566 7.81 0.54 -21.28
CA SER A 566 7.37 -0.48 -20.33
C SER A 566 8.45 -1.43 -19.83
N ASN A 567 9.74 -1.03 -19.80
CA ASN A 567 10.84 -1.97 -19.51
C ASN A 567 10.69 -2.79 -18.20
N ASN A 568 9.76 -2.47 -17.28
CA ASN A 568 9.51 -3.24 -16.05
C ASN A 568 8.08 -3.17 -15.44
N LEU A 569 7.01 -2.82 -16.16
CA LEU A 569 5.65 -2.83 -15.55
C LEU A 569 5.20 -4.27 -15.26
N GLN A 570 5.22 -4.67 -13.98
CA GLN A 570 4.97 -6.06 -13.58
C GLN A 570 3.48 -6.42 -13.58
N THR A 571 2.64 -5.58 -12.96
CA THR A 571 1.20 -5.84 -12.86
C THR A 571 0.42 -4.57 -13.24
N TYR A 572 -0.75 -4.75 -13.84
CA TYR A 572 -1.73 -3.68 -14.03
C TYR A 572 -3.12 -4.15 -13.57
N ARG A 573 -3.75 -3.41 -12.65
CA ARG A 573 -5.05 -3.70 -12.02
C ARG A 573 -6.16 -2.73 -12.44
N GLY A 574 -5.82 -1.55 -12.96
CA GLY A 574 -6.79 -0.55 -13.41
C GLY A 574 -7.51 -0.89 -14.73
N ILE A 575 -8.26 0.08 -15.23
CA ILE A 575 -8.93 0.06 -16.53
C ILE A 575 -8.17 0.96 -17.50
N PHE A 576 -7.63 0.37 -18.56
CA PHE A 576 -7.08 1.10 -19.70
C PHE A 576 -8.13 1.14 -20.82
N GLU A 577 -8.71 2.31 -21.03
CA GLU A 577 -9.71 2.61 -22.04
C GLU A 577 -9.04 3.24 -23.27
N GLY A 578 -8.95 2.48 -24.36
CA GLY A 578 -8.42 2.99 -25.61
C GLY A 578 -9.39 3.89 -26.37
N ASN A 579 -10.69 3.82 -26.07
CA ASN A 579 -11.72 4.64 -26.71
C ASN A 579 -11.69 4.63 -28.26
N GLY A 580 -11.23 3.52 -28.85
CA GLY A 580 -11.07 3.35 -30.30
C GLY A 580 -9.77 3.89 -30.88
N HIS A 581 -8.86 4.40 -30.06
CA HIS A 581 -7.58 4.97 -30.46
C HIS A 581 -6.47 3.93 -30.59
N THR A 582 -5.40 4.35 -31.27
CA THR A 582 -4.23 3.53 -31.58
C THR A 582 -3.01 3.98 -30.79
N ILE A 583 -2.28 3.03 -30.20
CA ILE A 583 -0.89 3.20 -29.77
C ILE A 583 0.00 2.55 -30.82
N SER A 584 0.99 3.28 -31.33
CA SER A 584 1.83 2.81 -32.44
C SER A 584 3.33 3.01 -32.23
N ASN A 585 4.12 2.19 -32.93
CA ASN A 585 5.59 2.29 -33.00
C ASN A 585 6.25 2.25 -31.61
N MET A 586 5.78 1.40 -30.70
CA MET A 586 6.37 1.21 -29.38
C MET A 586 7.33 0.00 -29.40
N SER A 587 8.46 0.08 -28.72
CA SER A 587 9.38 -1.05 -28.53
C SER A 587 9.59 -1.35 -27.05
N ASN A 588 9.28 -2.57 -26.62
CA ASN A 588 9.53 -3.02 -25.26
C ASN A 588 10.49 -4.20 -25.26
N LYS A 589 11.68 -3.96 -24.70
CA LYS A 589 12.69 -4.99 -24.48
C LYS A 589 12.60 -5.41 -23.01
N MET A 590 12.82 -6.67 -22.71
CA MET A 590 12.92 -7.22 -21.33
C MET A 590 11.61 -7.43 -20.55
N SER A 591 10.49 -6.83 -20.96
CA SER A 591 9.17 -7.19 -20.42
C SER A 591 8.54 -8.19 -21.38
N ALA A 592 8.18 -9.39 -20.91
CA ALA A 592 7.51 -10.38 -21.73
C ALA A 592 6.06 -9.96 -22.13
N GLY A 593 5.71 -8.67 -22.09
CA GLY A 593 4.42 -8.09 -22.42
C GLY A 593 4.63 -6.68 -22.96
N GLY A 594 3.91 -6.30 -24.02
CA GLY A 594 4.06 -4.98 -24.66
C GLY A 594 3.31 -3.82 -23.98
N PHE A 595 2.31 -4.07 -23.13
CA PHE A 595 1.72 -3.06 -22.24
C PHE A 595 2.13 -3.28 -20.78
N CYS A 596 1.95 -4.50 -20.25
CA CYS A 596 2.38 -4.92 -18.91
C CYS A 596 2.77 -6.40 -18.91
N ARG A 597 3.49 -6.90 -17.91
CA ARG A 597 3.72 -8.35 -17.77
C ARG A 597 2.44 -9.10 -17.40
N THR A 598 1.84 -8.81 -16.24
CA THR A 598 0.62 -9.47 -15.76
C THR A 598 -0.56 -8.50 -15.75
N LEU A 599 -1.56 -8.75 -16.58
CA LEU A 599 -2.80 -7.99 -16.59
C LEU A 599 -3.79 -8.62 -15.61
N LYS A 600 -4.17 -7.92 -14.54
CA LYS A 600 -5.26 -8.29 -13.62
C LYS A 600 -6.50 -7.41 -13.81
N GLY A 601 -6.32 -6.21 -14.37
CA GLY A 601 -7.37 -5.25 -14.67
C GLY A 601 -8.03 -5.45 -16.04
N THR A 602 -8.40 -4.35 -16.69
CA THR A 602 -9.02 -4.38 -18.02
C THR A 602 -8.23 -3.54 -19.02
N VAL A 603 -7.96 -4.08 -20.20
CA VAL A 603 -7.49 -3.32 -21.38
C VAL A 603 -8.55 -3.47 -22.46
N ARG A 604 -9.14 -2.36 -22.92
CA ARG A 604 -10.21 -2.44 -23.91
C ARG A 604 -10.21 -1.32 -24.93
N ASN A 605 -10.83 -1.58 -26.09
CA ASN A 605 -11.07 -0.61 -27.15
C ASN A 605 -9.79 0.08 -27.66
N VAL A 606 -8.65 -0.60 -27.66
CA VAL A 606 -7.35 -0.04 -28.07
C VAL A 606 -6.79 -0.81 -29.26
N CYS A 607 -6.20 -0.10 -30.21
CA CYS A 607 -5.40 -0.69 -31.27
C CYS A 607 -3.91 -0.58 -30.93
N PHE A 608 -3.20 -1.69 -30.90
CA PHE A 608 -1.75 -1.77 -30.79
C PHE A 608 -1.18 -2.02 -32.19
N LYS A 609 -0.44 -1.05 -32.73
CA LYS A 609 0.08 -1.11 -34.10
C LYS A 609 1.59 -1.01 -34.14
N ASN A 610 2.26 -1.89 -34.90
CA ASN A 610 3.72 -1.86 -35.03
C ASN A 610 4.43 -1.83 -33.67
N ILE A 611 4.00 -2.72 -32.77
CA ILE A 611 4.62 -2.90 -31.47
C ILE A 611 5.71 -3.95 -31.59
N SER A 612 6.92 -3.64 -31.13
CA SER A 612 8.01 -4.60 -31.03
C SER A 612 8.15 -5.04 -29.57
N ALA A 613 7.99 -6.33 -29.26
CA ALA A 613 8.24 -6.84 -27.91
C ALA A 613 9.19 -8.05 -27.93
N SER A 614 10.10 -8.11 -26.95
CA SER A 614 11.09 -9.21 -26.86
C SER A 614 11.28 -9.72 -25.43
N THR A 615 11.37 -11.04 -25.27
CA THR A 615 11.59 -11.72 -23.97
C THR A 615 13.03 -12.22 -23.82
N TYR A 616 13.63 -12.08 -22.62
CA TYR A 616 14.96 -12.61 -22.27
C TYR A 616 14.86 -13.99 -21.59
N GLY A 617 15.58 -14.99 -22.10
CA GLY A 617 15.81 -16.25 -21.38
C GLY A 617 17.04 -16.18 -20.48
N VAL A 618 16.95 -15.67 -19.25
CA VAL A 618 18.07 -15.69 -18.27
C VAL A 618 17.70 -16.59 -17.08
N GLY A 619 18.57 -17.54 -16.72
CA GLY A 619 18.77 -17.96 -15.33
C GLY A 619 17.59 -18.57 -14.55
N GLY A 620 16.66 -19.26 -15.22
CA GLY A 620 15.64 -20.11 -14.56
C GLY A 620 14.25 -19.50 -14.36
N SER A 621 13.86 -18.47 -15.12
CA SER A 621 12.52 -17.85 -15.01
C SER A 621 12.06 -17.32 -16.37
N TYR A 622 11.12 -18.01 -17.01
CA TYR A 622 10.76 -17.79 -18.42
C TYR A 622 9.44 -17.00 -18.60
N GLY A 623 9.44 -15.84 -19.24
CA GLY A 623 8.18 -15.11 -19.48
C GLY A 623 7.46 -15.53 -20.76
N ALA A 624 6.20 -15.94 -20.68
CA ALA A 624 5.29 -16.01 -21.84
C ALA A 624 5.18 -14.62 -22.51
N ALA A 625 5.06 -14.54 -23.83
CA ALA A 625 5.16 -13.26 -24.57
C ALA A 625 3.86 -12.86 -25.29
N GLY A 626 3.45 -11.59 -25.20
CA GLY A 626 2.42 -11.02 -26.07
C GLY A 626 2.38 -9.48 -26.10
N VAL A 627 1.74 -8.91 -27.12
CA VAL A 627 1.76 -7.45 -27.34
C VAL A 627 1.01 -6.68 -26.25
N VAL A 628 -0.12 -7.20 -25.76
CA VAL A 628 -0.82 -6.55 -24.64
C VAL A 628 -0.14 -6.97 -23.34
N CYS A 629 -0.01 -8.28 -23.08
CA CYS A 629 0.63 -8.74 -21.85
C CYS A 629 1.26 -10.12 -21.96
N SER A 630 2.15 -10.46 -21.03
CA SER A 630 2.62 -11.83 -20.85
C SER A 630 1.49 -12.75 -20.44
N ILE A 631 0.77 -12.33 -19.40
CA ILE A 631 -0.20 -13.15 -18.68
C ILE A 631 -1.47 -12.32 -18.52
N ASN A 632 -2.55 -12.76 -19.14
CA ASN A 632 -3.87 -12.16 -18.93
C ASN A 632 -4.60 -12.93 -17.83
N ARG A 633 -4.79 -12.32 -16.66
CA ARG A 633 -5.73 -12.76 -15.61
C ARG A 633 -7.00 -11.89 -15.54
N GLY A 634 -6.97 -10.73 -16.18
CA GLY A 634 -8.06 -9.79 -16.24
C GLY A 634 -8.87 -9.93 -17.53
N ARG A 635 -9.15 -8.80 -18.17
CA ARG A 635 -9.96 -8.73 -19.39
C ARG A 635 -9.28 -7.93 -20.48
N ILE A 636 -9.07 -8.56 -21.63
CA ILE A 636 -8.73 -7.90 -22.89
C ILE A 636 -9.97 -7.92 -23.78
N GLN A 637 -10.46 -6.75 -24.19
CA GLN A 637 -11.70 -6.68 -24.95
C GLN A 637 -11.65 -5.68 -26.09
N ASN A 638 -12.19 -6.06 -27.26
CA ASN A 638 -12.39 -5.13 -28.37
C ASN A 638 -11.08 -4.41 -28.75
N SER A 639 -9.97 -5.15 -28.66
CA SER A 639 -8.64 -4.63 -28.92
C SER A 639 -8.06 -5.25 -30.18
N GLN A 640 -7.20 -4.50 -30.85
CA GLN A 640 -6.55 -4.92 -32.10
C GLN A 640 -5.05 -4.98 -31.89
N VAL A 641 -4.39 -5.99 -32.46
CA VAL A 641 -2.93 -6.11 -32.50
C VAL A 641 -2.52 -6.31 -33.95
N VAL A 642 -1.92 -5.29 -34.55
CA VAL A 642 -1.63 -5.27 -35.98
C VAL A 642 -0.18 -4.86 -36.27
N ASP A 643 0.37 -5.38 -37.35
CA ASP A 643 1.72 -5.06 -37.85
C ASP A 643 2.84 -5.21 -36.81
N SER A 644 2.64 -6.02 -35.76
CA SER A 644 3.52 -6.08 -34.59
C SER A 644 4.53 -7.22 -34.67
N GLU A 645 5.67 -7.06 -34.02
CA GLU A 645 6.79 -8.02 -34.02
C GLU A 645 7.08 -8.53 -32.61
N LEU A 646 7.09 -9.86 -32.44
CA LEU A 646 7.47 -10.53 -31.21
C LEU A 646 8.78 -11.28 -31.42
N ALA A 647 9.77 -11.09 -30.55
CA ALA A 647 11.06 -11.76 -30.65
C ALA A 647 11.39 -12.61 -29.41
N VAL A 648 11.95 -13.79 -29.64
CA VAL A 648 12.49 -14.66 -28.59
C VAL A 648 14.00 -14.46 -28.50
N ILE A 649 14.50 -14.01 -27.35
CA ILE A 649 15.95 -13.87 -27.13
C ILE A 649 16.45 -15.05 -26.30
N ARG A 650 17.13 -16.01 -26.95
CA ARG A 650 18.03 -16.95 -26.24
C ARG A 650 19.36 -16.27 -25.95
N ASN A 651 19.94 -16.51 -24.78
CA ASN A 651 21.29 -16.04 -24.45
C ASN A 651 22.24 -17.24 -24.26
N ALA A 652 23.55 -17.00 -24.17
CA ALA A 652 24.55 -18.06 -24.07
C ALA A 652 24.49 -18.89 -22.76
N TRP A 653 23.61 -18.53 -21.80
CA TRP A 653 23.45 -19.19 -20.51
C TRP A 653 22.22 -20.11 -20.44
N THR A 654 21.35 -20.12 -21.48
CA THR A 654 20.27 -21.11 -21.57
C THR A 654 20.82 -22.49 -21.88
N GLU A 655 20.62 -23.45 -20.98
CA GLU A 655 20.96 -24.85 -21.24
C GLU A 655 20.19 -25.36 -22.48
N PRO A 656 20.80 -26.21 -23.33
CA PRO A 656 20.09 -26.94 -24.36
C PRO A 656 18.99 -27.80 -23.70
N GLY A 657 17.72 -27.41 -23.87
CA GLY A 657 16.57 -28.09 -23.25
C GLY A 657 15.71 -27.23 -22.31
N ALA A 658 16.08 -25.97 -22.06
CA ALA A 658 15.21 -25.01 -21.36
C ALA A 658 13.86 -24.85 -22.09
N ALA A 659 12.75 -25.06 -21.37
CA ALA A 659 11.40 -24.89 -21.90
C ALA A 659 11.20 -23.46 -22.40
N VAL A 660 10.81 -23.30 -23.67
CA VAL A 660 10.41 -22.00 -24.22
C VAL A 660 8.93 -21.79 -23.88
N GLU A 661 8.62 -20.65 -23.27
CA GLU A 661 7.27 -20.34 -22.81
C GLU A 661 6.36 -19.85 -23.94
N PRO A 662 5.03 -19.92 -23.77
CA PRO A 662 4.06 -19.57 -24.79
C PRO A 662 4.19 -18.14 -25.31
N ILE A 663 4.03 -17.98 -26.62
CA ILE A 663 4.03 -16.71 -27.32
C ILE A 663 2.68 -16.59 -28.02
N GLY A 664 1.94 -15.53 -27.69
CA GLY A 664 0.73 -15.19 -28.41
C GLY A 664 0.69 -13.74 -28.82
N THR A 665 0.09 -13.44 -29.97
CA THR A 665 0.13 -12.07 -30.51
C THR A 665 -0.55 -11.06 -29.58
N VAL A 666 -1.66 -11.44 -28.94
CA VAL A 666 -2.38 -10.58 -27.99
C VAL A 666 -1.81 -10.75 -26.58
N ALA A 667 -1.74 -11.99 -26.10
CA ALA A 667 -1.13 -12.32 -24.82
C ALA A 667 -0.34 -13.63 -24.91
N GLY A 668 0.68 -13.81 -24.08
CA GLY A 668 1.39 -15.09 -24.01
C GLY A 668 0.49 -16.21 -23.49
N ILE A 669 0.01 -16.04 -22.26
CA ILE A 669 -0.92 -16.95 -21.57
C ILE A 669 -2.21 -16.20 -21.25
N ASN A 670 -3.35 -16.86 -21.49
CA ASN A 670 -4.66 -16.38 -21.08
C ASN A 670 -5.26 -17.26 -19.97
N VAL A 671 -5.48 -16.66 -18.81
CA VAL A 671 -6.21 -17.23 -17.66
C VAL A 671 -7.55 -16.51 -17.46
N GLY A 672 -7.64 -15.25 -17.87
CA GLY A 672 -8.82 -14.41 -17.80
C GLY A 672 -9.69 -14.50 -19.05
N VAL A 673 -10.17 -13.34 -19.51
CA VAL A 673 -11.06 -13.22 -20.69
C VAL A 673 -10.36 -12.43 -21.78
N ILE A 674 -10.25 -12.99 -22.98
CA ILE A 674 -9.95 -12.26 -24.21
C ILE A 674 -11.18 -12.34 -25.09
N LYS A 675 -11.75 -11.20 -25.47
CA LYS A 675 -12.93 -11.22 -26.32
C LYS A 675 -13.01 -10.09 -27.33
N ASP A 676 -13.69 -10.36 -28.43
CA ASP A 676 -13.93 -9.40 -29.50
C ASP A 676 -12.61 -8.81 -30.05
N CYS A 677 -11.51 -9.57 -30.02
CA CYS A 677 -10.17 -9.08 -30.40
C CYS A 677 -9.78 -9.48 -31.83
N TYR A 678 -8.87 -8.71 -32.42
CA TYR A 678 -8.38 -8.92 -33.78
C TYR A 678 -6.85 -8.88 -33.84
N ALA A 679 -6.23 -9.87 -34.47
CA ALA A 679 -4.78 -9.94 -34.65
C ALA A 679 -4.39 -10.19 -36.12
N ALA A 680 -3.63 -9.30 -36.75
CA ALA A 680 -3.25 -9.47 -38.16
C ALA A 680 -1.87 -8.88 -38.48
N GLN A 681 -1.22 -9.42 -39.50
CA GLN A 681 0.08 -8.97 -40.00
C GLN A 681 1.19 -8.94 -38.93
N ASN A 682 1.02 -9.75 -37.88
CA ASN A 682 1.99 -9.86 -36.81
C ASN A 682 3.07 -10.89 -37.19
N ARG A 683 4.30 -10.65 -36.74
CA ARG A 683 5.46 -11.52 -37.00
C ARG A 683 6.03 -12.00 -35.69
N VAL A 684 6.43 -13.27 -35.66
CA VAL A 684 7.22 -13.82 -34.55
C VAL A 684 8.59 -14.18 -35.09
N ASP A 685 9.64 -13.57 -34.57
CA ASP A 685 11.02 -13.97 -34.88
C ASP A 685 11.33 -15.29 -34.17
N THR A 686 11.27 -16.36 -34.95
CA THR A 686 11.57 -17.73 -34.54
C THR A 686 12.99 -18.17 -34.90
N SER A 687 13.87 -17.25 -35.33
CA SER A 687 15.24 -17.58 -35.78
C SER A 687 16.08 -18.23 -34.69
N GLN A 688 15.76 -17.94 -33.43
CA GLN A 688 16.39 -18.56 -32.26
C GLN A 688 15.74 -19.90 -31.89
N LEU A 689 14.65 -20.36 -32.51
CA LEU A 689 14.02 -21.66 -32.24
C LEU A 689 14.75 -22.79 -32.99
N LEU A 690 15.12 -23.87 -32.29
CA LEU A 690 16.08 -24.88 -32.77
C LEU A 690 15.41 -25.93 -33.68
N GLU A 691 14.14 -26.25 -33.47
CA GLU A 691 13.40 -27.24 -34.27
C GLU A 691 11.98 -26.76 -34.63
N GLU A 692 11.43 -27.22 -35.75
CA GLU A 692 10.05 -26.88 -36.16
C GLU A 692 8.99 -27.43 -35.19
N GLU A 693 9.24 -28.58 -34.57
CA GLU A 693 8.34 -29.17 -33.56
C GLU A 693 8.25 -28.33 -32.27
N ASP A 694 9.25 -27.50 -31.99
CA ASP A 694 9.21 -26.56 -30.86
C ASP A 694 8.29 -25.37 -31.17
N ARG A 695 8.21 -24.96 -32.46
CA ARG A 695 7.41 -23.79 -32.87
C ARG A 695 5.92 -24.03 -32.67
N SER A 696 5.40 -25.19 -33.03
CA SER A 696 3.97 -25.52 -32.92
C SER A 696 3.50 -25.66 -31.47
N LYS A 697 4.40 -25.93 -30.52
CA LYS A 697 4.09 -26.09 -29.09
C LYS A 697 4.03 -24.77 -28.32
N ILE A 698 4.65 -23.72 -28.87
CA ILE A 698 4.85 -22.45 -28.16
C ILE A 698 4.20 -21.25 -28.86
N LEU A 699 3.89 -21.33 -30.16
CA LEU A 699 3.29 -20.22 -30.90
C LEU A 699 1.76 -20.35 -30.94
N TYR A 700 1.08 -19.33 -30.43
CA TYR A 700 -0.38 -19.26 -30.39
C TYR A 700 -0.85 -18.02 -31.15
N PRO A 701 -1.85 -18.11 -32.05
CA PRO A 701 -2.27 -16.93 -32.80
C PRO A 701 -2.83 -15.80 -31.94
N ILE A 702 -3.46 -16.11 -30.80
CA ILE A 702 -3.99 -15.13 -29.84
C ILE A 702 -3.26 -15.23 -28.49
N ALA A 703 -3.34 -16.41 -27.86
CA ALA A 703 -2.69 -16.74 -26.58
C ALA A 703 -2.78 -18.25 -26.32
N LYS A 704 -1.89 -18.81 -25.48
CA LYS A 704 -2.13 -20.12 -24.87
C LYS A 704 -3.26 -20.00 -23.87
N ASN A 705 -4.36 -20.72 -24.11
CA ASN A 705 -5.60 -20.46 -23.41
C ASN A 705 -5.92 -21.47 -22.29
N TYR A 706 -6.03 -20.98 -21.07
CA TYR A 706 -6.58 -21.66 -19.90
C TYR A 706 -7.91 -21.04 -19.40
N GLY A 707 -8.20 -19.82 -19.85
CA GLY A 707 -9.42 -19.06 -19.59
C GLY A 707 -10.40 -19.07 -20.77
N VAL A 708 -10.96 -17.89 -21.06
CA VAL A 708 -11.99 -17.69 -22.10
C VAL A 708 -11.43 -16.88 -23.26
N ILE A 709 -11.55 -17.41 -24.48
CA ILE A 709 -11.35 -16.67 -25.74
C ILE A 709 -12.66 -16.72 -26.53
N GLU A 710 -13.25 -15.56 -26.80
CA GLU A 710 -14.54 -15.44 -27.48
C GLU A 710 -14.49 -14.39 -28.60
N ASN A 711 -15.12 -14.66 -29.74
CA ASN A 711 -15.22 -13.71 -30.85
C ASN A 711 -13.87 -13.10 -31.31
N CYS A 712 -12.80 -13.89 -31.27
CA CYS A 712 -11.46 -13.42 -31.66
C CYS A 712 -11.09 -13.92 -33.06
N TYR A 713 -10.44 -13.04 -33.82
CA TYR A 713 -10.07 -13.27 -35.21
C TYR A 713 -8.57 -13.08 -35.40
N TYR A 714 -7.93 -13.95 -36.16
CA TYR A 714 -6.53 -13.82 -36.50
C TYR A 714 -6.21 -14.18 -37.95
N GLU A 715 -5.10 -13.64 -38.45
CA GLU A 715 -4.53 -13.97 -39.76
C GLU A 715 -3.54 -15.15 -39.65
N THR A 716 -3.59 -16.10 -40.59
CA THR A 716 -2.65 -17.22 -40.67
C THR A 716 -2.26 -17.51 -42.13
N GLU A 717 -1.08 -18.12 -42.32
CA GLU A 717 -0.52 -18.48 -43.62
C GLU A 717 -0.89 -19.92 -44.07
N THR A 718 -1.47 -20.76 -43.20
CA THR A 718 -1.79 -22.19 -43.49
C THR A 718 -3.29 -22.50 -43.66
N GLU A 719 -3.63 -23.40 -44.60
CA GLU A 719 -5.03 -23.82 -44.93
C GLU A 719 -5.62 -24.92 -44.01
N GLN A 720 -4.91 -25.41 -42.98
CA GLN A 720 -5.39 -26.47 -42.09
C GLN A 720 -5.26 -26.09 -40.60
N GLU A 721 -6.37 -26.14 -39.88
CA GLU A 721 -6.41 -26.15 -38.41
C GLU A 721 -5.71 -27.42 -37.89
N ALA A 722 -4.74 -27.25 -36.99
CA ALA A 722 -4.56 -28.23 -35.93
C ALA A 722 -5.57 -27.87 -34.84
N GLU A 723 -6.66 -28.64 -34.73
CA GLU A 723 -7.44 -28.69 -33.50
C GLU A 723 -6.47 -29.02 -32.36
N ALA A 724 -6.35 -28.15 -31.36
CA ALA A 724 -5.59 -28.46 -30.16
C ALA A 724 -6.23 -29.69 -29.52
N SER A 725 -5.56 -30.84 -29.60
CA SER A 725 -5.97 -32.03 -28.86
C SER A 725 -5.77 -31.78 -27.37
N ASP A 726 -6.78 -32.11 -26.57
CA ASP A 726 -6.75 -32.11 -25.11
C ASP A 726 -5.75 -33.16 -24.57
N GLU A 727 -4.44 -32.90 -24.69
CA GLU A 727 -3.38 -33.57 -23.90
C GLU A 727 -2.62 -32.59 -23.01
#